data_AF-Q4CQL3-F1
#
_entry.id   AF-Q4CQL3-F1
#
_cell.length_a   1.000
_cell.length_b   1.000
_cell.length_c   1.000
_cell.angle_alpha   90.00
_cell.angle_beta   90.00
_cell.angle_gamma   90.00
#
_symmetry.space_group_name_H-M   'P 1'
#
loop_
_entity.id
_entity.type
_entity.pdbx_description
1 polymer ?
#
loop_
_entity_poly.entity_id
_entity_poly.type
_entity_poly.pdbx_seq_one_letter_code
_entity_poly.pdbx_strand_id
1 'polypeptide(L)'
;ASVKAFPTFTPVTAFARTSCKATSSSTLEFLHSDPRHVRVCVNDLVAFEYIDENHQWQWGLATVAASPAPRHVQLLLWRHDAASLPDPQSAGSGLVSTEERERVMARLEQLPQRRARVNEKMEAIHKAIATKQAAYVVSRRRIENAASAAERALVEACTRIHEVEARDWRETRCYRNPPEIVVLVMEAVLTVIGEKCVSWAQIQSVIRSPEFVRTVELFDPAKMSAATKEKIQSKYLSNPRFTYGDAMNGSQALGYLQQWVVAQMDAANATEELAEYDMQHLNDRFAIARMEEQIDAFRQTLREYADEEERLHAVLEGRSMQVNKEEDGDNDAQKSFGAEDRGTLRGTNVVWTLTEDTIVTLRSAILCNYDRPDSTIVRLTAGQVQELEDALKKRESGWKDEQRADAARRALQNALEELRGEHGRKLKRLQELESSSHATQQELGERRRELEKLNQVITEGGLSLHTPWPSSTSTPSHATPRRLRPNALQLPVFGPAADSAVLSRDGVEEEFAEKIADLENRLKRALHENPTAAQVQLLEDDLWAVQEELRHTKEELDNFRTANAPNYYTSSALRMEKESTPEAQLAAAQRQIEELEAALEEALEHGRQPQGQPLKAQEKSNGRDGYGEMQGRIQRLNEELQRQRRDTEGIAERLNEELHAHKETRQKLADKECELKVLWDRQCEADREKESTRAALQETERELEKLRGHLREQKEELHAARPKEYRWESEAKAPRGRRSLQLHEILGRLMDEAGRQSLEAKSTEMVLDEVRVLLGKGLTAY
;
A
#
# COMPACT_ATOMS: atom_id res chain seq x y z
N ALA A 1 27.28 1.24 -8.54
CA ALA A 1 26.98 2.63 -8.13
C ALA A 1 26.64 2.63 -6.64
N SER A 2 27.66 2.86 -5.80
CA SER A 2 27.64 2.65 -4.35
C SER A 2 27.54 3.99 -3.63
N VAL A 3 26.45 4.21 -2.89
CA VAL A 3 26.37 5.25 -1.85
C VAL A 3 25.71 4.59 -0.64
N LYS A 4 26.53 4.02 0.25
CA LYS A 4 26.10 3.63 1.60
C LYS A 4 26.05 4.88 2.46
N ALA A 5 24.84 5.29 2.83
CA ALA A 5 24.57 6.33 3.82
C ALA A 5 25.13 5.91 5.19
N PHE A 6 25.99 6.73 5.78
CA PHE A 6 26.24 6.72 7.22
C PHE A 6 25.44 7.85 7.88
N PRO A 7 24.80 7.61 9.03
CA PRO A 7 23.96 8.60 9.69
C PRO A 7 24.83 9.67 10.36
N THR A 8 24.55 10.93 10.03
CA THR A 8 25.14 12.12 10.62
C THR A 8 24.73 12.23 12.10
N PHE A 9 25.65 11.92 13.01
CA PHE A 9 25.55 12.34 14.41
C PHE A 9 26.11 13.76 14.54
N THR A 10 25.26 14.71 14.93
CA THR A 10 25.63 16.10 15.24
C THR A 10 26.35 16.17 16.59
N PRO A 11 27.56 16.75 16.70
CA PRO A 11 28.13 17.09 17.98
C PRO A 11 27.64 18.46 18.44
N VAL A 12 26.99 18.47 19.60
CA VAL A 12 26.55 19.64 20.35
C VAL A 12 27.74 20.58 20.62
N THR A 13 27.53 21.85 20.28
CA THR A 13 28.38 23.01 20.59
C THR A 13 28.65 23.16 22.09
N ALA A 14 29.91 23.34 22.50
CA ALA A 14 30.23 24.04 23.74
C ALA A 14 31.61 24.73 23.69
N PHE A 15 31.54 26.05 23.62
CA PHE A 15 32.51 27.08 24.03
C PHE A 15 33.76 26.59 24.80
N ALA A 16 34.93 26.82 24.19
CA ALA A 16 36.18 26.99 24.93
C ALA A 16 36.36 28.47 25.27
N ARG A 17 36.16 28.84 26.54
CA ARG A 17 36.72 30.07 27.11
C ARG A 17 37.30 29.79 28.49
N THR A 18 38.63 29.88 28.54
CA THR A 18 39.46 30.44 29.62
C THR A 18 39.42 29.82 31.02
N SER A 19 40.60 29.33 31.43
CA SER A 19 41.17 29.40 32.78
C SER A 19 40.54 28.51 33.85
N CYS A 20 41.24 27.42 34.20
CA CYS A 20 41.05 26.72 35.47
C CYS A 20 42.39 26.69 36.22
N LYS A 21 42.58 27.67 37.12
CA LYS A 21 43.42 27.50 38.31
C LYS A 21 42.59 26.73 39.34
N ALA A 22 43.12 25.57 39.73
CA ALA A 22 42.92 24.80 40.96
C ALA A 22 41.69 25.11 41.84
N THR A 23 40.85 24.11 42.08
CA THR A 23 40.64 23.46 43.40
C THR A 23 39.49 22.43 43.33
N SER A 24 39.62 21.33 44.11
CA SER A 24 38.71 20.15 44.26
C SER A 24 38.69 19.16 43.07
N SER A 25 39.50 18.08 43.04
CA SER A 25 39.59 16.88 43.91
C SER A 25 38.33 16.01 43.93
N SER A 26 38.51 14.74 43.54
CA SER A 26 37.63 13.58 43.79
C SER A 26 36.46 13.31 42.84
N THR A 27 36.71 12.95 41.56
CA THR A 27 35.85 11.97 40.84
C THR A 27 36.50 11.28 39.62
N LEU A 28 37.55 11.85 39.01
CA LEU A 28 38.12 11.34 37.74
C LEU A 28 39.38 10.46 37.86
N GLU A 29 39.84 10.15 39.08
CA GLU A 29 41.06 9.33 39.27
C GLU A 29 40.81 7.81 39.24
N PHE A 30 39.55 7.34 39.28
CA PHE A 30 39.21 5.92 39.47
C PHE A 30 39.19 5.02 38.21
N LEU A 31 39.74 5.45 37.07
CA LEU A 31 39.92 4.60 35.87
C LEU A 31 41.39 4.21 35.60
N HIS A 32 42.30 4.46 36.55
CA HIS A 32 43.75 4.35 36.38
C HIS A 32 44.38 3.02 36.84
N SER A 33 43.82 1.85 36.49
CA SER A 33 44.42 0.57 36.95
C SER A 33 44.29 -0.64 36.02
N ASP A 34 43.96 -0.49 34.74
CA ASP A 34 43.98 -1.63 33.81
C ASP A 34 45.32 -1.69 33.05
N PRO A 35 46.20 -2.69 33.32
CA PRO A 35 47.53 -2.78 32.72
C PRO A 35 47.53 -3.05 31.21
N ARG A 36 46.35 -3.28 30.59
CA ARG A 36 46.22 -3.52 29.16
C ARG A 36 45.93 -2.28 28.32
N HIS A 37 45.65 -1.14 28.95
CA HIS A 37 45.35 0.09 28.23
C HIS A 37 46.49 1.08 28.38
N VAL A 38 47.09 1.49 27.26
CA VAL A 38 48.08 2.58 27.23
C VAL A 38 47.43 3.83 27.85
N ARG A 39 48.15 4.49 28.76
CA ARG A 39 47.70 5.76 29.33
C ARG A 39 47.88 6.82 28.25
N VAL A 40 46.83 7.58 27.96
CA VAL A 40 46.82 8.56 26.87
C VAL A 40 46.24 9.86 27.40
N CYS A 41 46.97 10.97 27.18
CA CYS A 41 46.54 12.34 27.46
C CYS A 41 46.39 13.13 26.16
N VAL A 42 45.66 14.25 26.23
CA VAL A 42 45.55 15.18 25.09
C VAL A 42 46.93 15.78 24.80
N ASN A 43 47.27 15.84 23.52
CA ASN A 43 48.56 16.24 22.92
C ASN A 43 49.69 15.20 23.00
N ASP A 44 49.42 13.99 23.47
CA ASP A 44 50.41 12.91 23.46
C ASP A 44 50.60 12.36 22.03
N LEU A 45 51.85 12.09 21.65
CA LEU A 45 52.21 11.37 20.43
C LEU A 45 52.03 9.87 20.67
N VAL A 46 51.17 9.24 19.88
CA VAL A 46 50.84 7.82 20.01
C VAL A 46 51.09 7.08 18.70
N ALA A 47 51.54 5.84 18.81
CA ALA A 47 51.46 4.88 17.71
C ALA A 47 50.13 4.14 17.80
N PHE A 48 49.41 4.03 16.68
CA PHE A 48 48.14 3.33 16.62
C PHE A 48 48.11 2.39 15.41
N GLU A 49 47.32 1.32 15.53
CA GLU A 49 47.04 0.40 14.42
C GLU A 49 45.75 0.79 13.70
N TYR A 50 45.67 0.48 12.42
CA TYR A 50 44.44 0.62 11.63
C TYR A 50 44.39 -0.45 10.54
N ILE A 51 43.22 -0.63 9.94
CA ILE A 51 43.03 -1.49 8.77
C ILE A 51 42.89 -0.56 7.56
N ASP A 52 43.71 -0.76 6.54
CA ASP A 52 43.68 0.01 5.30
C ASP A 52 42.52 -0.42 4.37
N GLU A 53 42.38 0.28 3.25
CA GLU A 53 41.36 0.00 2.22
C GLU A 53 41.48 -1.41 1.62
N ASN A 54 42.68 -1.99 1.63
CA ASN A 54 42.98 -3.34 1.14
C ASN A 54 42.76 -4.41 2.22
N HIS A 55 42.15 -4.04 3.34
CA HIS A 55 41.94 -4.90 4.51
C HIS A 55 43.24 -5.47 5.12
N GLN A 56 44.38 -4.83 4.86
CA GLN A 56 45.64 -5.13 5.53
C GLN A 56 45.77 -4.27 6.79
N TRP A 57 46.38 -4.83 7.82
CA TRP A 57 46.67 -4.05 9.02
C TRP A 57 47.94 -3.25 8.80
N GLN A 58 47.85 -1.98 9.17
CA GLN A 58 48.92 -1.01 9.14
C GLN A 58 49.05 -0.36 10.52
N TRP A 59 50.10 0.42 10.70
CA TRP A 59 50.27 1.27 11.87
C TRP A 59 50.64 2.68 11.42
N GLY A 60 50.35 3.66 12.26
CA GLY A 60 50.67 5.06 12.01
C GLY A 60 51.00 5.81 13.30
N LEU A 61 51.52 7.03 13.14
CA LEU A 61 51.71 7.97 14.23
C LEU A 61 50.57 8.98 14.25
N ALA A 62 50.13 9.35 15.46
CA ALA A 62 49.09 10.35 15.67
C ALA A 62 49.37 11.18 16.92
N THR A 63 48.88 12.42 16.97
CA THR A 63 48.76 13.18 18.22
C THR A 63 47.32 13.10 18.72
N VAL A 64 47.11 12.91 20.00
CA VAL A 64 45.77 12.80 20.58
C VAL A 64 45.12 14.18 20.66
N ALA A 65 44.12 14.42 19.82
CA ALA A 65 43.40 15.70 19.78
C ALA A 65 42.32 15.79 20.88
N ALA A 66 41.56 14.71 21.08
CA ALA A 66 40.49 14.65 22.08
C ALA A 66 40.14 13.20 22.46
N SER A 67 39.40 13.03 23.55
CA SER A 67 38.77 11.74 23.92
C SER A 67 37.25 11.93 23.96
N PRO A 68 36.56 11.82 22.81
CA PRO A 68 35.13 12.14 22.71
C PRO A 68 34.23 11.18 23.51
N ALA A 69 34.73 9.98 23.84
CA ALA A 69 34.02 8.99 24.66
C ALA A 69 35.01 8.10 25.43
N PRO A 70 34.60 7.37 26.49
CA PRO A 70 35.50 6.61 27.36
C PRO A 70 36.40 5.58 26.66
N ARG A 71 35.96 5.07 25.49
CA ARG A 71 36.68 4.09 24.67
C ARG A 71 37.17 4.62 23.33
N HIS A 72 36.90 5.89 23.01
CA HIS A 72 37.25 6.48 21.72
C HIS A 72 38.29 7.57 21.90
N VAL A 73 39.22 7.65 20.97
CA VAL A 73 40.26 8.67 20.94
C VAL A 73 40.24 9.29 19.55
N GLN A 74 40.19 10.62 19.49
CA GLN A 74 40.36 11.38 18.27
C GLN A 74 41.84 11.69 18.11
N LEU A 75 42.39 11.29 16.96
CA LEU A 75 43.79 11.29 16.62
C LEU A 75 44.01 12.25 15.43
N LEU A 76 44.99 13.16 15.55
CA LEU A 76 45.53 13.96 14.46
C LEU A 76 46.67 13.16 13.81
N LEU A 77 46.56 12.83 12.54
CA LEU A 77 47.50 11.92 11.88
C LEU A 77 48.85 12.59 11.64
N TRP A 78 49.91 11.79 11.66
CA TRP A 78 51.21 12.17 11.13
C TRP A 78 51.42 11.40 9.84
N ARG A 79 51.79 12.11 8.78
CA ARG A 79 52.21 11.47 7.53
C ARG A 79 53.72 11.35 7.53
N HIS A 80 54.20 10.19 7.11
CA HIS A 80 55.59 10.02 6.72
C HIS A 80 55.75 10.71 5.36
N ASP A 81 56.76 11.57 5.21
CA ASP A 81 57.17 12.06 3.90
C ASP A 81 57.79 10.90 3.12
N ALA A 82 56.97 10.12 2.40
CA ALA A 82 57.46 9.02 1.56
C ALA A 82 58.26 9.53 0.35
N ALA A 83 58.36 10.86 0.19
CA ALA A 83 59.37 11.48 -0.65
C ALA A 83 60.68 11.58 0.16
N SER A 84 61.65 10.77 -0.25
CA SER A 84 63.06 11.03 -0.01
C SER A 84 63.36 12.53 -0.06
N LEU A 85 63.65 13.15 1.08
CA LEU A 85 64.61 14.24 1.08
C LEU A 85 65.85 13.67 0.37
N PRO A 86 66.26 14.19 -0.79
CA PRO A 86 67.54 13.80 -1.34
C PRO A 86 68.53 14.15 -0.24
N ASP A 87 69.43 13.22 0.08
CA ASP A 87 70.66 13.60 0.75
C ASP A 87 71.16 14.87 0.04
N PRO A 88 71.55 15.95 0.75
CA PRO A 88 72.09 17.17 0.13
C PRO A 88 73.39 16.92 -0.67
N GLN A 89 73.73 15.66 -0.93
CA GLN A 89 74.89 15.15 -1.62
C GLN A 89 74.54 14.09 -2.70
N SER A 90 73.28 13.67 -2.87
CA SER A 90 72.88 12.76 -3.95
C SER A 90 72.47 13.54 -5.20
N ALA A 91 73.41 13.62 -6.14
CA ALA A 91 73.32 14.29 -7.42
C ALA A 91 72.11 13.83 -8.27
N GLY A 92 71.18 14.75 -8.48
CA GLY A 92 70.15 14.74 -9.51
C GLY A 92 69.97 16.16 -10.05
N SER A 93 71.07 16.74 -10.52
CA SER A 93 71.16 18.11 -11.00
C SER A 93 70.36 18.29 -12.29
N GLY A 94 69.37 19.18 -12.23
CA GLY A 94 68.92 19.98 -13.36
C GLY A 94 67.51 19.67 -13.79
N LEU A 95 66.56 20.55 -13.44
CA LEU A 95 65.44 20.97 -14.31
C LEU A 95 64.56 22.07 -13.68
N VAL A 96 64.49 22.21 -12.35
CA VAL A 96 63.69 23.26 -11.68
C VAL A 96 64.62 24.34 -11.10
N SER A 97 64.37 25.60 -11.41
CA SER A 97 65.16 26.72 -10.88
C SER A 97 65.00 26.85 -9.36
N THR A 98 66.05 27.31 -8.65
CA THR A 98 65.99 27.54 -7.19
C THR A 98 64.84 28.47 -6.82
N GLU A 99 64.62 29.51 -7.63
CA GLU A 99 63.51 30.46 -7.47
C GLU A 99 62.13 29.81 -7.67
N GLU A 100 62.00 28.84 -8.57
CA GLU A 100 60.76 28.11 -8.80
C GLU A 100 60.46 27.15 -7.66
N ARG A 101 61.49 26.47 -7.13
CA ARG A 101 61.36 25.63 -5.94
C ARG A 101 60.90 26.44 -4.72
N GLU A 102 61.49 27.60 -4.48
CA GLU A 102 61.07 28.51 -3.40
C GLU A 102 59.63 29.00 -3.58
N ARG A 103 59.22 29.35 -4.81
CA ARG A 103 57.85 29.75 -5.14
C ARG A 103 56.84 28.62 -4.88
N VAL A 104 57.16 27.40 -5.27
CA VAL A 104 56.31 26.22 -5.07
C VAL A 104 56.18 25.88 -3.58
N MET A 105 57.28 25.89 -2.82
CA MET A 105 57.23 25.67 -1.37
C MET A 105 56.42 26.75 -0.65
N ALA A 106 56.64 28.03 -0.97
CA ALA A 106 55.85 29.14 -0.40
C ALA A 106 54.36 29.02 -0.73
N ARG A 107 54.01 28.44 -1.88
CA ARG A 107 52.61 28.18 -2.25
C ARG A 107 52.01 27.02 -1.46
N LEU A 108 52.74 25.91 -1.30
CA LEU A 108 52.33 24.77 -0.47
C LEU A 108 52.11 25.18 1.00
N GLU A 109 52.93 26.08 1.54
CA GLU A 109 52.72 26.63 2.89
C GLU A 109 51.42 27.45 3.04
N GLN A 110 50.94 28.08 1.95
CA GLN A 110 49.72 28.87 1.97
C GLN A 110 48.44 28.02 1.85
N LEU A 111 48.51 26.83 1.27
CA LEU A 111 47.32 26.00 0.98
C LEU A 111 46.60 25.47 2.22
N PRO A 112 47.29 24.95 3.27
CA PRO A 112 46.65 24.56 4.53
C PRO A 112 45.85 25.70 5.17
N GLN A 113 46.44 26.91 5.22
CA GLN A 113 45.74 28.09 5.74
C GLN A 113 44.49 28.46 4.92
N ARG A 114 44.54 28.27 3.59
CA ARG A 114 43.38 28.50 2.72
C ARG A 114 42.29 27.45 2.94
N ARG A 115 42.65 26.17 3.04
CA ARG A 115 41.72 25.06 3.35
C ARG A 115 41.04 25.26 4.70
N ALA A 116 41.80 25.58 5.74
CA ALA A 116 41.26 25.86 7.08
C ALA A 116 40.21 26.97 7.04
N ARG A 117 40.47 28.08 6.33
CA ARG A 117 39.52 29.19 6.16
C ARG A 117 38.23 28.79 5.42
N VAL A 118 38.31 27.88 4.44
CA VAL A 118 37.12 27.38 3.71
C VAL A 118 36.33 26.41 4.59
N ASN A 119 37.01 25.50 5.28
CA ASN A 119 36.39 24.57 6.24
C ASN A 119 35.67 25.30 7.39
N GLU A 120 36.27 26.35 7.96
CA GLU A 120 35.63 27.18 8.98
C GLU A 120 34.31 27.81 8.48
N LYS A 121 34.28 28.32 7.24
CA LYS A 121 33.07 28.87 6.62
C LYS A 121 32.02 27.79 6.38
N MET A 122 32.43 26.63 5.86
CA MET A 122 31.54 25.50 5.61
C MET A 122 30.89 24.99 6.91
N GLU A 123 31.67 24.85 7.98
CA GLU A 123 31.17 24.47 9.30
C GLU A 123 30.19 25.50 9.90
N ALA A 124 30.44 26.80 9.68
CA ALA A 124 29.51 27.84 10.10
C ALA A 124 28.15 27.71 9.37
N ILE A 125 28.16 27.40 8.07
CA ILE A 125 26.94 27.16 7.30
C ILE A 125 26.24 25.86 7.74
N HIS A 126 26.97 24.76 7.95
CA HIS A 126 26.40 23.51 8.48
C HIS A 126 25.64 23.74 9.79
N LYS A 127 26.22 24.50 10.73
CA LYS A 127 25.56 24.87 11.99
C LYS A 127 24.31 25.73 11.78
N ALA A 128 24.35 26.67 10.83
CA ALA A 128 23.21 27.51 10.50
C ALA A 128 22.05 26.70 9.90
N ILE A 129 22.34 25.76 8.99
CA ILE A 129 21.32 24.85 8.43
C ILE A 129 20.72 23.98 9.54
N ALA A 130 21.56 23.33 10.35
CA ALA A 130 21.10 22.42 11.40
C ALA A 130 20.18 23.11 12.41
N THR A 131 20.51 24.34 12.81
CA THR A 131 19.66 25.14 13.73
C THR A 131 18.33 25.52 13.12
N LYS A 132 18.32 25.97 11.85
CA LYS A 132 17.07 26.30 11.12
C LYS A 132 16.17 25.08 10.92
N GLN A 133 16.74 23.94 10.50
CA GLN A 133 16.00 22.69 10.29
C GLN A 133 15.42 22.16 11.60
N ALA A 134 16.19 22.17 12.70
CA ALA A 134 15.71 21.72 14.00
C ALA A 134 14.53 22.57 14.50
N ALA A 135 14.62 23.90 14.37
CA ALA A 135 13.54 24.82 14.78
C ALA A 135 12.25 24.60 13.96
N TYR A 136 12.39 24.41 12.63
CA TYR A 136 11.28 24.11 11.73
C TYR A 136 10.59 22.79 12.08
N VAL A 137 11.37 21.71 12.25
CA VAL A 137 10.82 20.37 12.54
C VAL A 137 10.06 20.35 13.87
N VAL A 138 10.62 20.94 14.93
CA VAL A 138 9.98 20.96 16.25
C VAL A 138 8.66 21.75 16.21
N SER A 139 8.66 22.90 15.55
CA SER A 139 7.50 23.79 15.50
C SER A 139 6.39 23.22 14.60
N ARG A 140 6.74 22.72 13.41
CA ARG A 140 5.80 22.05 12.50
C ARG A 140 5.12 20.85 13.14
N ARG A 141 5.89 20.02 13.84
CA ARG A 141 5.36 18.82 14.51
C ARG A 141 4.29 19.15 15.54
N ARG A 142 4.38 20.30 16.22
CA ARG A 142 3.35 20.74 17.17
C ARG A 142 2.03 21.05 16.47
N ILE A 143 2.07 21.73 15.33
CA ILE A 143 0.88 22.13 14.56
C ILE A 143 0.28 20.90 13.87
N GLU A 144 1.12 20.04 13.30
CA GLU A 144 0.73 18.76 12.69
C GLU A 144 0.04 17.82 13.70
N ASN A 145 0.56 17.74 14.93
CA ASN A 145 -0.09 17.00 16.01
C ASN A 145 -1.47 17.57 16.38
N ALA A 146 -1.64 18.91 16.33
CA ALA A 146 -2.92 19.56 16.59
C ALA A 146 -3.93 19.28 15.46
N ALA A 147 -3.51 19.38 14.19
CA ALA A 147 -4.32 18.99 13.04
C ALA A 147 -4.75 17.52 13.11
N SER A 148 -3.80 16.62 13.41
CA SER A 148 -4.10 15.19 13.58
C SER A 148 -5.06 14.90 14.74
N ALA A 149 -5.02 15.71 15.81
CA ALA A 149 -5.97 15.59 16.91
C ALA A 149 -7.37 16.06 16.51
N ALA A 150 -7.47 17.17 15.77
CA ALA A 150 -8.73 17.70 15.28
C ALA A 150 -9.40 16.76 14.26
N GLU A 151 -8.62 16.18 13.33
CA GLU A 151 -9.11 15.18 12.37
C GLU A 151 -9.66 13.93 13.06
N ARG A 152 -8.95 13.42 14.08
CA ARG A 152 -9.45 12.29 14.88
C ARG A 152 -10.76 12.61 15.60
N ALA A 153 -10.87 13.80 16.19
CA ALA A 153 -12.10 14.25 16.84
C ALA A 153 -13.26 14.36 15.84
N LEU A 154 -12.99 14.75 14.60
CA LEU A 154 -13.99 14.82 13.53
C LEU A 154 -14.47 13.42 13.11
N VAL A 155 -13.55 12.48 12.88
CA VAL A 155 -13.90 11.09 12.56
C VAL A 155 -14.73 10.44 13.67
N GLU A 156 -14.34 10.66 14.93
CA GLU A 156 -15.09 10.20 16.09
C GLU A 156 -16.50 10.79 16.14
N ALA A 157 -16.65 12.10 15.86
CA ALA A 157 -17.96 12.74 15.81
C ALA A 157 -18.84 12.18 14.67
N CYS A 158 -18.27 11.94 13.48
CA CYS A 158 -18.99 11.32 12.36
C CYS A 158 -19.43 9.89 12.67
N THR A 159 -18.56 9.09 13.31
CA THR A 159 -18.89 7.71 13.72
C THR A 159 -20.05 7.71 14.71
N ARG A 160 -20.02 8.59 15.71
CA ARG A 160 -21.11 8.75 16.67
C ARG A 160 -22.42 9.17 16.02
N ILE A 161 -22.40 10.03 15.00
CA ILE A 161 -23.59 10.43 14.22
C ILE A 161 -24.17 9.23 13.46
N HIS A 162 -23.32 8.37 12.90
CA HIS A 162 -23.72 7.16 12.20
C HIS A 162 -24.34 6.10 13.13
N GLU A 163 -23.86 6.02 14.39
CA GLU A 163 -24.38 5.10 15.42
C GLU A 163 -25.73 5.55 16.04
N VAL A 164 -26.21 6.76 15.75
CA VAL A 164 -27.48 7.26 16.30
C VAL A 164 -28.67 6.43 15.78
N GLU A 165 -29.52 5.99 16.70
CA GLU A 165 -30.72 5.23 16.36
C GLU A 165 -31.68 6.02 15.45
N ALA A 166 -32.32 5.33 14.51
CA ALA A 166 -33.33 5.94 13.62
C ALA A 166 -34.51 6.58 14.40
N ARG A 167 -34.73 6.16 15.66
CA ARG A 167 -35.73 6.73 16.54
C ARG A 167 -35.39 8.18 16.92
N ASP A 168 -34.15 8.47 17.30
CA ASP A 168 -33.72 9.81 17.71
C ASP A 168 -33.85 10.82 16.56
N TRP A 169 -33.50 10.38 15.34
CA TRP A 169 -33.72 11.18 14.13
C TRP A 169 -35.21 11.44 13.87
N ARG A 170 -36.07 10.44 14.10
CA ARG A 170 -37.52 10.58 13.93
C ARG A 170 -38.10 11.57 14.94
N GLU A 171 -37.69 11.49 16.20
CA GLU A 171 -38.10 12.44 17.25
C GLU A 171 -37.71 13.87 16.87
N THR A 172 -36.47 14.05 16.40
CA THR A 172 -35.97 15.35 15.95
C THR A 172 -36.74 15.92 14.73
N ARG A 173 -37.17 15.05 13.81
CA ARG A 173 -37.96 15.43 12.61
C ARG A 173 -39.43 15.77 12.92
N CYS A 174 -39.97 15.31 14.04
CA CYS A 174 -41.38 15.43 14.41
C CYS A 174 -41.74 16.69 15.22
N TYR A 175 -40.76 17.47 15.69
CA TYR A 175 -41.03 18.69 16.47
C TYR A 175 -41.88 19.72 15.71
N ARG A 176 -43.11 19.99 16.19
CA ARG A 176 -43.92 21.13 15.71
C ARG A 176 -43.41 22.45 16.27
N ASN A 177 -43.13 22.48 17.58
CA ASN A 177 -42.54 23.60 18.31
C ASN A 177 -41.25 23.08 18.99
N PRO A 178 -40.07 23.25 18.37
CA PRO A 178 -38.81 22.70 18.89
C PRO A 178 -38.34 23.48 20.14
N PRO A 179 -37.68 22.83 21.11
CA PRO A 179 -36.93 23.52 22.16
C PRO A 179 -35.81 24.39 21.56
N GLU A 180 -35.45 25.48 22.27
CA GLU A 180 -34.46 26.47 21.80
C GLU A 180 -33.11 25.83 21.44
N ILE A 181 -32.64 24.87 22.25
CA ILE A 181 -31.38 24.15 22.00
C ILE A 181 -31.41 23.36 20.68
N VAL A 182 -32.55 22.78 20.31
CA VAL A 182 -32.71 22.02 19.07
C VAL A 182 -32.57 22.95 17.86
N VAL A 183 -33.20 24.13 17.94
CA VAL A 183 -33.09 25.15 16.89
C VAL A 183 -31.64 25.64 16.78
N LEU A 184 -30.99 25.93 17.90
CA LEU A 184 -29.62 26.43 17.94
C LEU A 184 -28.63 25.46 17.28
N VAL A 185 -28.71 24.17 17.62
CA VAL A 185 -27.83 23.13 17.05
C VAL A 185 -28.11 22.93 15.56
N MET A 186 -29.37 22.83 15.16
CA MET A 186 -29.72 22.62 13.76
C MET A 186 -29.39 23.84 12.88
N GLU A 187 -29.58 25.05 13.38
CA GLU A 187 -29.12 26.26 12.71
C GLU A 187 -27.60 26.27 12.52
N ALA A 188 -26.83 25.81 13.51
CA ALA A 188 -25.38 25.70 13.41
C ALA A 188 -24.96 24.69 12.33
N VAL A 189 -25.52 23.49 12.35
CA VAL A 189 -25.24 22.43 11.36
C VAL A 189 -25.56 22.89 9.93
N LEU A 190 -26.73 23.50 9.72
CA LEU A 190 -27.11 24.00 8.40
C LEU A 190 -26.24 25.19 7.95
N THR A 191 -25.77 26.00 8.90
CA THR A 191 -24.81 27.07 8.61
C THR A 191 -23.47 26.49 8.14
N VAL A 192 -22.97 25.41 8.75
CA VAL A 192 -21.75 24.69 8.31
C VAL A 192 -21.90 24.19 6.88
N ILE A 193 -23.02 23.51 6.58
CA ILE A 193 -23.29 22.92 5.26
C ILE A 193 -23.45 24.00 4.16
N GLY A 194 -23.85 25.22 4.55
CA GLY A 194 -24.07 26.35 3.64
C GLY A 194 -25.53 26.55 3.24
N GLU A 195 -26.46 25.86 3.91
CA GLU A 195 -27.90 25.98 3.68
C GLU A 195 -28.46 27.22 4.38
N LYS A 196 -29.16 28.07 3.61
CA LYS A 196 -29.74 29.32 4.13
C LYS A 196 -31.15 29.08 4.64
N CYS A 197 -31.27 28.57 5.87
CA CYS A 197 -32.55 28.43 6.55
C CYS A 197 -32.76 29.57 7.55
N VAL A 198 -33.92 30.25 7.47
CA VAL A 198 -34.31 31.36 8.37
C VAL A 198 -35.44 30.94 9.32
N SER A 199 -36.25 29.96 8.93
CA SER A 199 -37.40 29.49 9.70
C SER A 199 -37.30 28.01 10.03
N TRP A 200 -37.90 27.59 11.15
CA TRP A 200 -37.97 26.17 11.52
C TRP A 200 -38.61 25.30 10.43
N ALA A 201 -39.61 25.82 9.70
CA ALA A 201 -40.23 25.09 8.60
C ALA A 201 -39.23 24.73 7.48
N GLN A 202 -38.28 25.63 7.17
CA GLN A 202 -37.21 25.36 6.21
C GLN A 202 -36.20 24.34 6.77
N ILE A 203 -35.79 24.51 8.02
CA ILE A 203 -34.91 23.57 8.74
C ILE A 203 -35.50 22.15 8.72
N GLN A 204 -36.79 22.02 9.02
CA GLN A 204 -37.51 20.74 8.97
C GLN A 204 -37.55 20.12 7.57
N SER A 205 -37.65 20.92 6.51
CA SER A 205 -37.64 20.42 5.14
C SER A 205 -36.31 19.76 4.81
N VAL A 206 -35.19 20.34 5.25
CA VAL A 206 -33.85 19.80 4.99
C VAL A 206 -33.60 18.54 5.81
N ILE A 207 -33.91 18.56 7.11
CA ILE A 207 -33.65 17.41 8.01
C ILE A 207 -34.52 16.19 7.65
N ARG A 208 -35.69 16.38 7.04
CA ARG A 208 -36.56 15.29 6.55
C ARG A 208 -35.99 14.58 5.32
N SER A 209 -35.06 15.19 4.59
CA SER A 209 -34.39 14.54 3.47
C SER A 209 -33.65 13.29 3.96
N PRO A 210 -33.76 12.15 3.26
CA PRO A 210 -32.99 10.95 3.60
C PRO A 210 -31.47 11.20 3.49
N GLU A 211 -31.06 12.10 2.60
CA GLU A 211 -29.65 12.43 2.36
C GLU A 211 -29.04 13.35 3.43
N PHE A 212 -29.82 13.84 4.40
CA PHE A 212 -29.32 14.79 5.40
C PHE A 212 -28.13 14.24 6.19
N VAL A 213 -28.26 13.03 6.75
CA VAL A 213 -27.20 12.39 7.55
C VAL A 213 -25.95 12.18 6.70
N ARG A 214 -26.12 11.69 5.47
CA ARG A 214 -25.04 11.50 4.50
C ARG A 214 -24.33 12.81 4.14
N THR A 215 -25.08 13.91 4.04
CA THR A 215 -24.53 15.24 3.73
C THR A 215 -23.70 15.78 4.89
N VAL A 216 -24.14 15.57 6.13
CA VAL A 216 -23.40 15.92 7.35
C VAL A 216 -22.11 15.09 7.45
N GLU A 217 -22.19 13.79 7.19
CA GLU A 217 -21.05 12.87 7.30
C GLU A 217 -19.96 13.15 6.25
N LEU A 218 -20.35 13.42 4.99
CA LEU A 218 -19.44 13.65 3.87
C LEU A 218 -19.04 15.13 3.70
N PHE A 219 -19.37 15.99 4.65
CA PHE A 219 -19.01 17.40 4.56
C PHE A 219 -17.52 17.60 4.83
N ASP A 220 -16.85 18.25 3.89
CA ASP A 220 -15.42 18.54 3.94
C ASP A 220 -15.17 19.89 4.66
N PRO A 221 -14.40 19.90 5.76
CA PRO A 221 -14.05 21.13 6.49
C PRO A 221 -13.43 22.21 5.60
N ALA A 222 -12.71 21.83 4.53
CA ALA A 222 -12.08 22.76 3.60
C ALA A 222 -13.08 23.57 2.75
N LYS A 223 -14.34 23.11 2.65
CA LYS A 223 -15.41 23.82 1.93
C LYS A 223 -16.03 24.97 2.74
N MET A 224 -15.70 25.08 4.03
CA MET A 224 -16.22 26.15 4.89
C MET A 224 -15.57 27.49 4.53
N SER A 225 -16.38 28.43 4.03
CA SER A 225 -15.89 29.79 3.78
C SER A 225 -15.48 30.49 5.08
N ALA A 226 -14.51 31.42 5.00
CA ALA A 226 -14.11 32.24 6.15
C ALA A 226 -15.28 32.98 6.81
N ALA A 227 -16.23 33.47 6.00
CA ALA A 227 -17.45 34.12 6.50
C ALA A 227 -18.36 33.14 7.27
N THR A 228 -18.42 31.87 6.86
CA THR A 228 -19.15 30.81 7.57
C THR A 228 -18.49 30.50 8.91
N LYS A 229 -17.16 30.38 8.94
CA LYS A 229 -16.38 30.13 10.17
C LYS A 229 -16.57 31.25 11.19
N GLU A 230 -16.42 32.51 10.77
CA GLU A 230 -16.63 33.68 11.62
C GLU A 230 -18.06 33.73 12.17
N LYS A 231 -19.06 33.42 11.33
CA LYS A 231 -20.46 33.35 11.76
C LYS A 231 -20.69 32.24 12.79
N ILE A 232 -20.08 31.07 12.62
CA ILE A 232 -20.22 29.96 13.57
C ILE A 232 -19.56 30.29 14.90
N GLN A 233 -18.35 30.85 14.85
CA GLN A 233 -17.61 31.26 16.03
C GLN A 233 -18.35 32.34 16.82
N SER A 234 -18.84 33.38 16.13
CA SER A 234 -19.50 34.53 16.76
C SER A 234 -20.93 34.26 17.24
N LYS A 235 -21.70 33.40 16.55
CA LYS A 235 -23.11 33.15 16.88
C LYS A 235 -23.35 31.89 17.74
N TYR A 236 -22.61 30.81 17.48
CA TYR A 236 -22.88 29.50 18.11
C TYR A 236 -21.82 29.15 19.16
N LEU A 237 -20.53 29.14 18.82
CA LEU A 237 -19.46 28.76 19.78
C LEU A 237 -19.29 29.75 20.93
N SER A 238 -19.61 31.04 20.70
CA SER A 238 -19.63 32.07 21.74
C SER A 238 -20.84 31.96 22.69
N ASN A 239 -21.88 31.21 22.30
CA ASN A 239 -23.11 31.11 23.06
C ASN A 239 -22.94 30.09 24.20
N PRO A 240 -23.11 30.48 25.47
CA PRO A 240 -22.92 29.57 26.61
C PRO A 240 -23.93 28.42 26.67
N ARG A 241 -25.02 28.46 25.89
CA ARG A 241 -25.99 27.35 25.75
C ARG A 241 -25.59 26.32 24.71
N PHE A 242 -24.63 26.62 23.83
CA PHE A 242 -24.17 25.70 22.79
C PHE A 242 -23.12 24.74 23.35
N THR A 243 -23.52 23.93 24.33
CA THR A 243 -22.64 22.94 24.96
C THR A 243 -23.07 21.53 24.60
N TYR A 244 -22.13 20.59 24.60
CA TYR A 244 -22.41 19.17 24.37
C TYR A 244 -23.47 18.64 25.35
N GLY A 245 -23.37 19.02 26.63
CA GLY A 245 -24.32 18.60 27.67
C GLY A 245 -25.75 19.13 27.45
N ASP A 246 -25.90 20.41 27.10
CA ASP A 246 -27.22 21.00 26.82
C ASP A 246 -27.86 20.36 25.57
N ALA A 247 -27.05 20.09 24.53
CA ALA A 247 -27.51 19.43 23.32
C ALA A 247 -27.92 17.97 23.58
N MET A 248 -27.13 17.23 24.36
CA MET A 248 -27.41 15.85 24.74
C MET A 248 -28.69 15.73 25.58
N ASN A 249 -28.98 16.71 26.43
CA ASN A 249 -30.23 16.77 27.21
C ASN A 249 -31.49 16.89 26.33
N GLY A 250 -31.35 17.45 25.12
CA GLY A 250 -32.45 17.51 24.15
C GLY A 250 -32.64 16.20 23.39
N SER A 251 -31.55 15.64 22.87
CA SER A 251 -31.51 14.33 22.19
C SER A 251 -30.05 13.90 22.01
N GLN A 252 -29.79 12.60 22.00
CA GLN A 252 -28.47 12.05 21.72
C GLN A 252 -27.95 12.48 20.33
N ALA A 253 -28.83 12.50 19.32
CA ALA A 253 -28.50 12.97 17.97
C ALA A 253 -27.98 14.42 17.97
N LEU A 254 -28.57 15.28 18.80
CA LEU A 254 -28.19 16.70 18.88
C LEU A 254 -26.85 16.88 19.58
N GLY A 255 -26.55 16.08 20.61
CA GLY A 255 -25.25 16.06 21.27
C GLY A 255 -24.12 15.79 20.28
N TYR A 256 -24.25 14.74 19.46
CA TYR A 256 -23.24 14.41 18.45
C TYR A 256 -23.16 15.43 17.31
N LEU A 257 -24.29 16.01 16.89
CA LEU A 257 -24.28 17.11 15.91
C LEU A 257 -23.56 18.36 16.44
N GLN A 258 -23.74 18.71 17.71
CA GLN A 258 -23.00 19.81 18.33
C GLN A 258 -21.49 19.51 18.34
N GLN A 259 -21.11 18.29 18.73
CA GLN A 259 -19.71 17.85 18.73
C GLN A 259 -19.10 17.89 17.32
N TRP A 260 -19.88 17.48 16.31
CA TRP A 260 -19.47 17.54 14.91
C TRP A 260 -19.25 18.98 14.43
N VAL A 261 -20.10 19.94 14.78
CA VAL A 261 -19.88 21.36 14.42
C VAL A 261 -18.57 21.87 15.01
N VAL A 262 -18.26 21.52 16.28
CA VAL A 262 -17.00 21.90 16.93
C VAL A 262 -15.82 21.25 16.22
N ALA A 263 -15.89 19.94 15.94
CA ALA A 263 -14.82 19.22 15.28
C ALA A 263 -14.56 19.69 13.84
N GLN A 264 -15.61 20.07 13.10
CA GLN A 264 -15.50 20.68 11.77
C GLN A 264 -14.73 22.01 11.83
N MET A 265 -15.05 22.86 12.81
CA MET A 265 -14.34 24.14 13.02
C MET A 265 -12.88 23.92 13.43
N ASP A 266 -12.62 23.02 14.36
CA ASP A 266 -11.27 22.73 14.84
C ASP A 266 -10.40 22.13 13.73
N ALA A 267 -10.94 21.21 12.93
CA ALA A 267 -10.24 20.63 11.78
C ALA A 267 -9.95 21.70 10.70
N ALA A 268 -10.94 22.52 10.36
CA ALA A 268 -10.76 23.57 9.36
C ALA A 268 -9.72 24.62 9.82
N ASN A 269 -9.71 25.00 11.10
CA ASN A 269 -8.72 25.93 11.64
C ASN A 269 -7.32 25.32 11.71
N ALA A 270 -7.19 24.05 12.13
CA ALA A 270 -5.89 23.40 12.26
C ALA A 270 -5.24 23.13 10.90
N THR A 271 -6.04 22.81 9.87
CA THR A 271 -5.54 22.67 8.49
C THR A 271 -5.09 24.02 7.92
N GLU A 272 -5.81 25.11 8.19
CA GLU A 272 -5.38 26.46 7.82
C GLU A 272 -4.10 26.88 8.53
N GLU A 273 -3.99 26.64 9.85
CA GLU A 273 -2.78 26.94 10.63
C GLU A 273 -1.56 26.19 10.10
N LEU A 274 -1.73 24.92 9.71
CA LEU A 274 -0.65 24.13 9.10
C LEU A 274 -0.25 24.68 7.72
N ALA A 275 -1.21 25.06 6.90
CA ALA A 275 -0.95 25.64 5.58
C ALA A 275 -0.26 27.02 5.68
N GLU A 276 -0.72 27.87 6.60
CA GLU A 276 -0.10 29.17 6.89
C GLU A 276 1.34 28.99 7.40
N TYR A 277 1.56 28.04 8.29
CA TYR A 277 2.89 27.71 8.81
C TYR A 277 3.83 27.26 7.69
N ASP A 278 3.40 26.32 6.84
CA ASP A 278 4.22 25.84 5.72
C ASP A 278 4.47 26.96 4.69
N MET A 279 3.52 27.87 4.46
CA MET A 279 3.70 29.04 3.60
C MET A 279 4.69 30.06 4.20
N GLN A 280 4.60 30.35 5.50
CA GLN A 280 5.52 31.27 6.19
C GLN A 280 6.96 30.76 6.17
N HIS A 281 7.15 29.44 6.27
CA HIS A 281 8.46 28.79 6.27
C HIS A 281 8.97 28.39 4.87
N LEU A 282 8.23 28.70 3.81
CA LEU A 282 8.69 28.51 2.43
C LEU A 282 9.99 29.29 2.16
N ASN A 283 10.09 30.52 2.68
CA ASN A 283 11.29 31.35 2.57
C ASN A 283 12.50 30.75 3.31
N ASP A 284 12.27 30.10 4.45
CA ASP A 284 13.33 29.40 5.18
C ASP A 284 13.83 28.18 4.40
N ARG A 285 12.95 27.45 3.73
CA ARG A 285 13.33 26.35 2.83
C ARG A 285 14.20 26.84 1.67
N PHE A 286 13.83 27.94 1.02
CA PHE A 286 14.67 28.57 0.00
C PHE A 286 16.02 29.04 0.55
N ALA A 287 16.04 29.59 1.77
CA ALA A 287 17.27 30.00 2.42
C ALA A 287 18.19 28.81 2.74
N ILE A 288 17.63 27.67 3.16
CA ILE A 288 18.38 26.42 3.38
C ILE A 288 18.96 25.91 2.06
N ALA A 289 18.17 25.83 0.98
CA ALA A 289 18.64 25.40 -0.33
C ALA A 289 19.82 26.25 -0.85
N ARG A 290 19.75 27.57 -0.65
CA ARG A 290 20.85 28.49 -0.98
C ARG A 290 22.11 28.24 -0.15
N MET A 291 21.96 27.90 1.13
CA MET A 291 23.09 27.55 1.99
C MET A 291 23.72 26.20 1.59
N GLU A 292 22.92 25.23 1.15
CA GLU A 292 23.39 23.95 0.62
C GLU A 292 24.21 24.14 -0.67
N GLU A 293 23.75 25.00 -1.58
CA GLU A 293 24.53 25.38 -2.78
C GLU A 293 25.89 26.00 -2.42
N GLN A 294 25.96 26.83 -1.36
CA GLN A 294 27.21 27.38 -0.86
C GLN A 294 28.16 26.31 -0.29
N ILE A 295 27.62 25.27 0.35
CA ILE A 295 28.41 24.13 0.85
C ILE A 295 29.01 23.36 -0.33
N ASP A 296 28.25 23.13 -1.40
CA ASP A 296 28.76 22.44 -2.58
C ASP A 296 29.82 23.26 -3.32
N ALA A 297 29.66 24.59 -3.39
CA ALA A 297 30.70 25.47 -3.88
C ALA A 297 31.99 25.39 -3.04
N PHE A 298 31.88 25.37 -1.70
CA PHE A 298 33.06 25.19 -0.83
C PHE A 298 33.72 23.82 -1.00
N ARG A 299 32.94 22.75 -1.18
CA ARG A 299 33.49 21.42 -1.49
C ARG A 299 34.27 21.41 -2.79
N GLN A 300 33.80 22.13 -3.82
CA GLN A 300 34.53 22.28 -5.08
C GLN A 300 35.85 23.02 -4.85
N THR A 301 35.85 24.14 -4.13
CA THR A 301 37.09 24.87 -3.80
C THR A 301 38.08 24.02 -2.99
N LEU A 302 37.61 23.18 -2.08
CA LEU A 302 38.48 22.27 -1.33
C LEU A 302 39.13 21.20 -2.21
N ARG A 303 38.40 20.69 -3.22
CA ARG A 303 38.98 19.79 -4.24
C ARG A 303 40.02 20.51 -5.09
N GLU A 304 39.75 21.74 -5.52
CA GLU A 304 40.72 22.54 -6.28
C GLU A 304 42.03 22.74 -5.49
N TYR A 305 41.95 22.96 -4.17
CA TYR A 305 43.14 23.04 -3.33
C TYR A 305 43.87 21.71 -3.21
N ALA A 306 43.17 20.58 -3.12
CA ALA A 306 43.80 19.26 -3.12
C ALA A 306 44.51 18.97 -4.45
N ASP A 307 43.87 19.26 -5.58
CA ASP A 307 44.47 19.12 -6.91
C ASP A 307 45.68 20.06 -7.11
N GLU A 308 45.62 21.27 -6.55
CA GLU A 308 46.72 22.23 -6.57
C GLU A 308 47.92 21.75 -5.72
N GLU A 309 47.66 21.19 -4.53
CA GLU A 309 48.70 20.58 -3.70
C GLU A 309 49.39 19.43 -4.43
N GLU A 310 48.62 18.51 -5.03
CA GLU A 310 49.17 17.40 -5.80
C GLU A 310 50.02 17.88 -6.98
N ARG A 311 49.56 18.90 -7.71
CA ARG A 311 50.34 19.52 -8.80
C ARG A 311 51.65 20.12 -8.34
N LEU A 312 51.63 20.86 -7.23
CA LEU A 312 52.83 21.49 -6.67
C LEU A 312 53.83 20.45 -6.16
N HIS A 313 53.34 19.37 -5.54
CA HIS A 313 54.16 18.23 -5.16
C HIS A 313 54.80 17.57 -6.39
N ALA A 314 54.05 17.34 -7.47
CA ALA A 314 54.58 16.77 -8.71
C ALA A 314 55.70 17.63 -9.33
N VAL A 315 55.57 18.97 -9.28
CA VAL A 315 56.62 19.91 -9.74
C VAL A 315 57.90 19.78 -8.90
N LEU A 316 57.78 19.64 -7.58
CA LEU A 316 58.95 19.44 -6.70
C LEU A 316 59.64 18.09 -6.94
N GLU A 317 58.88 17.05 -7.28
CA GLU A 317 59.37 15.71 -7.58
C GLU A 317 59.93 15.56 -9.01
N GLY A 318 59.75 16.56 -9.88
CA GLY A 318 60.13 16.47 -11.29
C GLY A 318 59.28 15.48 -12.10
N ARG A 319 58.09 15.10 -11.60
CA ARG A 319 57.13 14.25 -12.31
C ARG A 319 56.29 15.11 -13.26
N SER A 320 56.41 14.86 -14.56
CA SER A 320 55.47 15.39 -15.55
C SER A 320 54.15 14.62 -15.43
N MET A 321 53.04 15.31 -15.14
CA MET A 321 51.70 14.73 -15.15
C MET A 321 51.31 14.34 -16.59
N GLN A 322 51.62 13.10 -16.98
CA GLN A 322 50.99 12.49 -18.15
C GLN A 322 49.55 12.11 -17.77
N VAL A 323 48.60 12.92 -18.25
CA VAL A 323 47.18 12.62 -18.21
C VAL A 323 46.92 11.46 -19.17
N ASN A 324 46.94 10.23 -18.65
CA ASN A 324 46.41 9.08 -19.36
C ASN A 324 44.88 9.13 -19.26
N LYS A 325 44.25 9.70 -20.28
CA LYS A 325 42.88 9.33 -20.66
C LYS A 325 42.94 7.89 -21.17
N GLU A 326 42.59 6.92 -20.33
CA GLU A 326 42.31 5.56 -20.80
C GLU A 326 40.83 5.47 -21.14
N GLU A 327 40.60 5.38 -22.45
CA GLU A 327 39.39 4.90 -23.11
C GLU A 327 39.23 3.39 -22.87
N ASP A 328 37.98 2.94 -22.82
CA ASP A 328 37.44 1.61 -23.16
C ASP A 328 38.22 0.33 -22.80
N GLY A 329 37.53 -0.60 -22.14
CA GLY A 329 37.80 -2.01 -22.37
C GLY A 329 37.70 -2.89 -21.13
N ASP A 330 36.58 -3.58 -21.04
CA ASP A 330 36.46 -4.95 -20.53
C ASP A 330 37.79 -5.72 -20.64
N ASN A 331 38.34 -6.20 -19.53
CA ASN A 331 39.16 -7.43 -19.45
C ASN A 331 39.67 -7.68 -18.03
N ASP A 332 39.27 -8.82 -17.50
CA ASP A 332 39.92 -9.55 -16.43
C ASP A 332 41.43 -9.66 -16.66
N ALA A 333 42.22 -8.88 -15.90
CA ALA A 333 43.67 -9.04 -15.84
C ALA A 333 44.19 -8.53 -14.50
N GLN A 334 44.06 -9.40 -13.50
CA GLN A 334 45.05 -9.69 -12.47
C GLN A 334 46.37 -8.90 -12.60
N LYS A 335 46.42 -7.67 -12.08
CA LYS A 335 47.65 -6.93 -11.84
C LYS A 335 47.93 -6.94 -10.35
N SER A 336 48.68 -7.96 -9.96
CA SER A 336 49.46 -8.01 -8.73
C SER A 336 50.34 -6.76 -8.63
N PHE A 337 49.89 -5.73 -7.93
CA PHE A 337 50.80 -4.74 -7.35
C PHE A 337 51.36 -5.34 -6.06
N GLY A 338 52.68 -5.28 -5.97
CA GLY A 338 53.52 -6.15 -5.16
C GLY A 338 53.12 -6.23 -3.69
N ALA A 339 53.30 -7.43 -3.16
CA ALA A 339 53.54 -7.67 -1.75
C ALA A 339 54.69 -6.74 -1.29
N GLU A 340 54.33 -5.61 -0.68
CA GLU A 340 55.28 -4.87 0.15
C GLU A 340 55.57 -5.72 1.39
N ASP A 341 56.82 -6.12 1.45
CA ASP A 341 57.43 -7.05 2.36
C ASP A 341 57.14 -6.64 3.82
N ARG A 342 56.38 -7.50 4.52
CA ARG A 342 56.31 -7.55 5.99
C ARG A 342 57.72 -7.85 6.51
N GLY A 343 58.57 -6.84 6.68
CA GLY A 343 59.95 -7.15 7.07
C GLY A 343 60.86 -6.03 7.52
N THR A 344 60.58 -4.75 7.24
CA THR A 344 61.48 -3.69 7.69
C THR A 344 60.69 -2.45 8.10
N LEU A 345 60.57 -2.21 9.41
CA LEU A 345 60.33 -0.87 9.93
C LEU A 345 61.46 0.01 9.41
N ARG A 346 61.19 0.68 8.28
CA ARG A 346 62.21 1.34 7.50
C ARG A 346 62.61 2.62 8.24
N GLY A 347 63.60 2.48 9.11
CA GLY A 347 64.58 3.50 9.45
C GLY A 347 64.19 4.49 10.56
N THR A 348 65.04 4.54 11.57
CA THR A 348 65.22 5.64 12.55
C THR A 348 65.37 7.04 11.96
N ASN A 349 65.28 7.17 10.63
CA ASN A 349 65.55 8.37 9.86
C ASN A 349 64.32 8.98 9.18
N VAL A 350 63.15 8.35 9.32
CA VAL A 350 61.90 8.89 8.79
C VAL A 350 61.50 10.17 9.50
N VAL A 351 61.18 11.17 8.70
CA VAL A 351 60.61 12.43 9.17
C VAL A 351 59.09 12.31 9.08
N TRP A 352 58.43 12.44 10.22
CA TRP A 352 56.97 12.50 10.31
C TRP A 352 56.54 13.95 10.43
N THR A 353 55.56 14.35 9.62
CA THR A 353 54.95 15.68 9.66
C THR A 353 53.50 15.57 10.12
N LEU A 354 53.11 16.43 11.07
CA LEU A 354 51.74 16.49 11.57
C LEU A 354 50.81 16.99 10.45
N THR A 355 49.73 16.24 10.18
CA THR A 355 48.70 16.66 9.22
C THR A 355 47.42 17.12 9.91
N GLU A 356 46.55 17.79 9.16
CA GLU A 356 45.23 18.20 9.63
C GLU A 356 44.20 17.05 9.58
N ASP A 357 44.59 15.89 9.05
CA ASP A 357 43.72 14.73 8.95
C ASP A 357 43.44 14.18 10.35
N THR A 358 42.17 13.93 10.65
CA THR A 358 41.77 13.33 11.93
C THR A 358 41.09 11.99 11.72
N ILE A 359 41.38 11.04 12.61
CA ILE A 359 40.71 9.75 12.68
C ILE A 359 40.21 9.52 14.10
N VAL A 360 39.04 8.89 14.24
CA VAL A 360 38.53 8.45 15.55
C VAL A 360 38.74 6.95 15.63
N THR A 361 39.54 6.51 16.60
CA THR A 361 39.84 5.09 16.82
C THR A 361 39.45 4.65 18.22
N LEU A 362 39.47 3.35 18.48
CA LEU A 362 39.32 2.82 19.83
C LEU A 362 40.60 3.06 20.64
N ARG A 363 40.47 3.39 21.92
CA ARG A 363 41.61 3.53 22.84
C ARG A 363 42.47 2.25 22.91
N SER A 364 41.87 1.09 22.65
CA SER A 364 42.57 -0.20 22.56
C SER A 364 43.47 -0.31 21.33
N ALA A 365 43.23 0.46 20.26
CA ALA A 365 44.05 0.47 19.05
C ALA A 365 45.37 1.25 19.22
N ILE A 366 45.57 1.92 20.35
CA ILE A 366 46.82 2.61 20.67
C ILE A 366 47.84 1.58 21.16
N LEU A 367 48.97 1.50 20.46
CA LEU A 367 50.06 0.56 20.70
C LEU A 367 51.05 1.10 21.72
N CYS A 368 51.54 2.32 21.50
CA CYS A 368 52.55 2.99 22.33
C CYS A 368 52.18 4.47 22.53
N ASN A 369 52.59 5.05 23.65
CA ASN A 369 52.52 6.49 23.91
C ASN A 369 53.94 7.03 24.16
N TYR A 370 54.33 8.05 23.39
CA TYR A 370 55.64 8.69 23.41
C TYR A 370 55.62 10.08 24.08
N ASP A 371 54.56 10.39 24.83
CA ASP A 371 54.31 11.68 25.47
C ASP A 371 54.21 12.83 24.46
N ARG A 372 54.23 14.08 24.94
CA ARG A 372 54.03 15.27 24.09
C ARG A 372 55.24 15.49 23.18
N PRO A 373 55.05 15.67 21.85
CA PRO A 373 56.14 15.95 20.94
C PRO A 373 56.67 17.39 21.13
N ASP A 374 57.99 17.56 21.11
CA ASP A 374 58.65 18.88 21.26
C ASP A 374 58.50 19.77 20.02
N SER A 375 58.16 19.19 18.87
CA SER A 375 58.07 19.86 17.57
C SER A 375 56.96 19.27 16.68
N THR A 376 56.52 20.01 15.67
CA THR A 376 55.57 19.55 14.63
C THR A 376 56.19 18.56 13.63
N ILE A 377 57.49 18.31 13.76
CA ILE A 377 58.27 17.35 12.99
C ILE A 377 58.91 16.39 13.99
N VAL A 378 58.70 15.09 13.84
CA VAL A 378 59.22 14.08 14.78
C VAL A 378 60.00 13.01 14.02
N ARG A 379 61.11 12.59 14.63
CA ARG A 379 61.88 11.41 14.23
C ARG A 379 61.85 10.44 15.39
N LEU A 380 61.38 9.21 15.16
CA LEU A 380 61.36 8.19 16.19
C LEU A 380 62.80 7.76 16.52
N THR A 381 63.13 7.71 17.81
CA THR A 381 64.41 7.18 18.29
C THR A 381 64.48 5.66 18.08
N ALA A 382 65.68 5.09 17.98
CA ALA A 382 65.85 3.63 17.88
C ALA A 382 65.15 2.86 19.01
N GLY A 383 65.12 3.44 20.22
CA GLY A 383 64.40 2.86 21.37
C GLY A 383 62.87 2.84 21.18
N GLN A 384 62.29 3.93 20.67
CA GLN A 384 60.85 4.01 20.38
C GLN A 384 60.44 3.05 19.25
N VAL A 385 61.28 2.91 18.22
CA VAL A 385 61.04 1.93 17.15
C VAL A 385 61.04 0.51 17.72
N GLN A 386 61.99 0.17 18.60
CA GLN A 386 62.02 -1.15 19.24
C GLN A 386 60.80 -1.40 20.13
N GLU A 387 60.34 -0.38 20.86
CA GLU A 387 59.12 -0.47 21.68
C GLU A 387 57.87 -0.75 20.83
N LEU A 388 57.76 -0.09 19.66
CA LEU A 388 56.69 -0.35 18.69
C LEU A 388 56.77 -1.77 18.12
N GLU A 389 57.96 -2.26 17.77
CA GLU A 389 58.16 -3.64 17.31
C GLU A 389 57.68 -4.65 18.35
N ASP A 390 58.03 -4.43 19.61
CA ASP A 390 57.65 -5.32 20.71
C ASP A 390 56.14 -5.28 20.97
N ALA A 391 55.50 -4.10 20.83
CA ALA A 391 54.06 -3.94 20.93
C ALA A 391 53.31 -4.67 19.80
N LEU A 392 53.80 -4.57 18.56
CA LEU A 392 53.25 -5.28 17.40
C LEU A 392 53.41 -6.80 17.56
N LYS A 393 54.60 -7.29 17.94
CA LYS A 393 54.86 -8.73 18.17
C LYS A 393 53.95 -9.32 19.26
N LYS A 394 53.65 -8.59 20.33
CA LYS A 394 52.74 -9.06 21.39
C LYS A 394 51.32 -9.31 20.86
N ARG A 395 50.84 -8.47 19.93
CA ARG A 395 49.50 -8.58 19.32
C ARG A 395 49.39 -9.68 18.26
N GLU A 396 50.47 -10.01 17.54
CA GLU A 396 50.44 -11.03 16.48
C GLU A 396 49.93 -12.40 16.94
N SER A 397 50.14 -12.77 18.21
CA SER A 397 49.77 -14.09 18.74
C SER A 397 48.26 -14.37 18.76
N GLY A 398 47.40 -13.35 18.89
CA GLY A 398 45.93 -13.49 18.79
C GLY A 398 45.35 -13.09 17.43
N TRP A 399 46.18 -12.49 16.58
CA TRP A 399 45.74 -11.74 15.41
C TRP A 399 45.16 -12.60 14.29
N LYS A 400 45.76 -13.76 14.01
CA LYS A 400 45.26 -14.66 12.97
C LYS A 400 43.87 -15.22 13.30
N ASP A 401 43.56 -15.38 14.58
CA ASP A 401 42.26 -15.89 15.03
C ASP A 401 41.22 -14.78 14.95
N GLU A 402 41.57 -13.57 15.39
CA GLU A 402 40.70 -12.40 15.31
C GLU A 402 40.42 -11.98 13.86
N GLN A 403 41.42 -12.02 12.97
CA GLN A 403 41.24 -11.78 11.54
C GLN A 403 40.32 -12.80 10.88
N ARG A 404 40.49 -14.10 11.19
CA ARG A 404 39.59 -15.14 10.66
C ARG A 404 38.16 -14.92 11.16
N ALA A 405 38.00 -14.54 12.43
CA ALA A 405 36.70 -14.24 13.01
C ALA A 405 36.08 -12.97 12.39
N ASP A 406 36.85 -11.90 12.16
CA ASP A 406 36.38 -10.69 11.47
C ASP A 406 36.04 -10.94 10.01
N ALA A 407 36.85 -11.71 9.29
CA ALA A 407 36.56 -12.10 7.91
C ALA A 407 35.27 -12.93 7.83
N ALA A 408 35.06 -13.86 8.76
CA ALA A 408 33.81 -14.63 8.86
C ALA A 408 32.61 -13.72 9.19
N ARG A 409 32.76 -12.78 10.13
CA ARG A 409 31.72 -11.78 10.45
C ARG A 409 31.37 -10.93 9.24
N ARG A 410 32.36 -10.43 8.49
CA ARG A 410 32.15 -9.64 7.26
C ARG A 410 31.47 -10.47 6.17
N ALA A 411 31.86 -11.72 5.98
CA ALA A 411 31.23 -12.62 5.02
C ALA A 411 29.73 -12.82 5.35
N LEU A 412 29.40 -13.05 6.63
CA LEU A 412 28.01 -13.15 7.08
C LEU A 412 27.24 -11.83 6.93
N GLN A 413 27.87 -10.69 7.21
CA GLN A 413 27.26 -9.38 7.01
C GLN A 413 26.95 -9.11 5.53
N ASN A 414 27.87 -9.43 4.62
CA ASN A 414 27.67 -9.30 3.19
C ASN A 414 26.54 -10.23 2.69
N ALA A 415 26.51 -11.49 3.14
CA ALA A 415 25.43 -12.42 2.80
C ALA A 415 24.06 -11.94 3.32
N LEU A 416 24.01 -11.34 4.52
CA LEU A 416 22.80 -10.70 5.05
C LEU A 416 22.36 -9.49 4.21
N GLU A 417 23.30 -8.66 3.75
CA GLU A 417 22.98 -7.53 2.87
C GLU A 417 22.43 -8.00 1.51
N GLU A 418 23.03 -9.04 0.92
CA GLU A 418 22.58 -9.63 -0.35
C GLU A 418 21.17 -10.22 -0.24
N LEU A 419 20.90 -11.05 0.78
CA LEU A 419 19.57 -11.62 1.03
C LEU A 419 18.52 -10.56 1.37
N ARG A 420 18.88 -9.48 2.08
CA ARG A 420 17.98 -8.33 2.28
C ARG A 420 17.63 -7.66 0.95
N GLY A 421 18.60 -7.56 0.04
CA GLY A 421 18.39 -7.05 -1.32
C GLY A 421 17.46 -7.94 -2.14
N GLU A 422 17.62 -9.26 -2.07
CA GLU A 422 16.71 -10.22 -2.70
C GLU A 422 15.30 -10.18 -2.13
N HIS A 423 15.17 -10.17 -0.80
CA HIS A 423 13.89 -10.05 -0.11
C HIS A 423 13.16 -8.75 -0.52
N GLY A 424 13.87 -7.62 -0.56
CA GLY A 424 13.32 -6.35 -1.03
C GLY A 424 12.85 -6.37 -2.49
N ARG A 425 13.60 -7.04 -3.38
CA ARG A 425 13.19 -7.22 -4.80
C ARG A 425 11.93 -8.07 -4.92
N LYS A 426 11.82 -9.16 -4.16
CA LYS A 426 10.62 -10.02 -4.14
C LYS A 426 9.40 -9.28 -3.59
N LEU A 427 9.57 -8.45 -2.56
CA LEU A 427 8.50 -7.64 -1.98
C LEU A 427 7.96 -6.61 -3.00
N LYS A 428 8.86 -5.96 -3.75
CA LYS A 428 8.47 -5.06 -4.84
C LYS A 428 7.70 -5.79 -5.94
N ARG A 429 8.14 -6.99 -6.34
CA ARG A 429 7.43 -7.81 -7.33
C ARG A 429 6.02 -8.18 -6.86
N LEU A 430 5.86 -8.52 -5.58
CA LEU A 430 4.56 -8.82 -4.99
C LEU A 430 3.61 -7.61 -5.05
N GLN A 431 4.11 -6.41 -4.71
CA GLN A 431 3.33 -5.17 -4.82
C GLN A 431 2.90 -4.88 -6.27
N GLU A 432 3.79 -5.09 -7.25
CA GLU A 432 3.46 -4.94 -8.67
C GLU A 432 2.35 -5.92 -9.09
N LEU A 433 2.42 -7.18 -8.65
CA LEU A 433 1.40 -8.21 -8.93
C LEU A 433 0.06 -7.92 -8.23
N GLU A 434 0.06 -7.36 -7.04
CA GLU A 434 -1.16 -6.94 -6.35
C GLU A 434 -1.82 -5.77 -7.10
N SER A 435 -1.03 -4.79 -7.56
CA SER A 435 -1.56 -3.69 -8.37
C SER A 435 -2.15 -4.13 -9.70
N SER A 436 -1.50 -5.08 -10.41
CA SER A 436 -2.03 -5.63 -11.66
C SER A 436 -3.27 -6.48 -11.43
N SER A 437 -3.31 -7.25 -10.33
CA SER A 437 -4.49 -8.04 -9.93
C SER A 437 -5.69 -7.15 -9.58
N HIS A 438 -5.48 -5.99 -8.96
CA HIS A 438 -6.57 -5.05 -8.71
C HIS A 438 -7.12 -4.45 -10.00
N ALA A 439 -6.26 -4.17 -10.99
CA ALA A 439 -6.69 -3.69 -12.30
C ALA A 439 -7.52 -4.75 -13.06
N THR A 440 -7.10 -6.02 -13.04
CA THR A 440 -7.87 -7.12 -13.67
C THR A 440 -9.20 -7.36 -12.97
N GLN A 441 -9.26 -7.22 -11.64
CA GLN A 441 -10.53 -7.29 -10.88
C GLN A 441 -11.48 -6.15 -11.22
N GLN A 442 -10.98 -4.94 -11.40
CA GLN A 442 -11.80 -3.80 -11.86
C GLN A 442 -12.37 -4.05 -13.26
N GLU A 443 -11.54 -4.53 -14.19
CA GLU A 443 -11.99 -4.85 -15.55
C GLU A 443 -13.05 -5.98 -15.54
N LEU A 444 -12.85 -7.02 -14.74
CA LEU A 444 -13.86 -8.08 -14.54
C LEU A 444 -15.20 -7.52 -14.02
N GLY A 445 -15.15 -6.59 -13.06
CA GLY A 445 -16.34 -5.94 -12.52
C GLY A 445 -17.06 -5.08 -13.57
N GLU A 446 -16.32 -4.39 -14.44
CA GLU A 446 -16.89 -3.62 -15.54
C GLU A 446 -17.58 -4.51 -16.58
N ARG A 447 -16.91 -5.60 -17.00
CA ARG A 447 -17.47 -6.55 -17.97
C ARG A 447 -18.69 -7.30 -17.43
N ARG A 448 -18.73 -7.62 -16.13
CA ARG A 448 -19.93 -8.17 -15.48
C ARG A 448 -21.11 -7.19 -15.52
N ARG A 449 -20.86 -5.91 -15.21
CA ARG A 449 -21.88 -4.85 -15.33
C ARG A 449 -22.36 -4.66 -16.77
N GLU A 450 -21.49 -4.78 -17.77
CA GLU A 450 -21.88 -4.75 -19.19
C GLU A 450 -22.81 -5.93 -19.54
N LEU A 451 -22.49 -7.14 -19.07
CA LEU A 451 -23.31 -8.32 -19.27
C LEU A 451 -24.68 -8.21 -18.58
N GLU A 452 -24.72 -7.67 -17.36
CA GLU A 452 -25.99 -7.39 -16.65
C GLU A 452 -26.84 -6.39 -17.44
N LYS A 453 -26.25 -5.32 -17.97
CA LYS A 453 -26.96 -4.37 -18.84
C LYS A 453 -27.49 -5.02 -20.11
N LEU A 454 -26.70 -5.87 -20.77
CA LEU A 454 -27.13 -6.61 -21.96
C LEU A 454 -28.28 -7.56 -21.63
N ASN A 455 -28.20 -8.29 -20.52
CA ASN A 455 -29.27 -9.15 -20.04
C ASN A 455 -30.54 -8.35 -19.73
N GLN A 456 -30.41 -7.17 -19.09
CA GLN A 456 -31.53 -6.28 -18.82
C GLN A 456 -32.21 -5.83 -20.12
N VAL A 457 -31.44 -5.41 -21.13
CA VAL A 457 -31.97 -5.01 -22.44
C VAL A 457 -32.69 -6.16 -23.14
N ILE A 458 -32.19 -7.39 -22.99
CA ILE A 458 -32.86 -8.59 -23.55
C ILE A 458 -34.18 -8.85 -22.81
N THR A 459 -34.21 -8.70 -21.48
CA THR A 459 -35.44 -8.89 -20.69
C THR A 459 -36.48 -7.79 -20.94
N GLU A 460 -36.05 -6.54 -21.13
CA GLU A 460 -36.92 -5.39 -21.41
C GLU A 460 -37.38 -5.37 -22.87
N GLY A 461 -36.52 -5.78 -23.81
CA GLY A 461 -36.82 -5.87 -25.24
C GLY A 461 -37.73 -7.04 -25.63
N GLY A 462 -37.98 -7.98 -24.71
CA GLY A 462 -38.85 -9.13 -24.91
C GLY A 462 -40.35 -8.87 -24.72
N LEU A 463 -40.78 -7.64 -24.37
CA LEU A 463 -42.20 -7.32 -24.10
C LEU A 463 -42.60 -5.93 -24.61
N SER A 464 -43.15 -5.88 -25.83
CA SER A 464 -44.00 -4.78 -26.30
C SER A 464 -45.08 -5.31 -27.25
N LEU A 465 -45.95 -6.18 -26.76
CA LEU A 465 -47.24 -6.48 -27.40
C LEU A 465 -48.32 -5.56 -26.79
N HIS A 466 -48.26 -4.28 -27.14
CA HIS A 466 -49.37 -3.35 -26.91
C HIS A 466 -50.31 -3.40 -28.12
N THR A 467 -51.49 -4.00 -27.97
CA THR A 467 -52.68 -3.60 -28.75
C THR A 467 -53.71 -2.98 -27.78
N PRO A 468 -54.31 -1.82 -28.11
CA PRO A 468 -55.16 -1.09 -27.17
C PRO A 468 -56.59 -1.64 -27.21
N TRP A 469 -57.11 -2.09 -26.06
CA TRP A 469 -58.55 -2.32 -25.88
C TRP A 469 -59.23 -1.08 -25.26
N PRO A 470 -60.36 -0.62 -25.80
CA PRO A 470 -61.21 0.34 -25.12
C PRO A 470 -62.16 -0.40 -24.17
N SER A 471 -62.00 -0.16 -22.88
CA SER A 471 -62.93 -0.51 -21.81
C SER A 471 -64.23 0.29 -21.91
N SER A 472 -65.39 -0.36 -21.84
CA SER A 472 -66.58 0.07 -21.06
C SER A 472 -67.78 -0.89 -21.18
N THR A 473 -68.26 -1.34 -20.01
CA THR A 473 -69.67 -1.70 -19.63
C THR A 473 -70.36 -2.85 -20.39
N SER A 474 -70.94 -3.89 -19.78
CA SER A 474 -71.61 -4.04 -18.49
C SER A 474 -72.01 -5.51 -18.25
N THR A 475 -71.55 -6.08 -17.12
CA THR A 475 -72.24 -6.90 -16.08
C THR A 475 -73.14 -8.14 -16.42
N PRO A 476 -73.34 -9.10 -15.48
CA PRO A 476 -73.02 -10.52 -15.69
C PRO A 476 -74.16 -11.48 -15.23
N SER A 477 -73.90 -12.81 -15.19
CA SER A 477 -74.18 -13.70 -14.04
C SER A 477 -74.61 -15.14 -14.42
N HIS A 478 -74.17 -16.07 -13.56
CA HIS A 478 -74.55 -17.48 -13.35
C HIS A 478 -73.97 -18.54 -14.30
N ALA A 479 -73.50 -19.71 -13.86
CA ALA A 479 -73.10 -20.26 -12.56
C ALA A 479 -72.45 -21.64 -12.85
N THR A 480 -71.40 -21.97 -12.10
CA THR A 480 -70.65 -23.24 -11.98
C THR A 480 -71.49 -24.33 -11.24
N PRO A 481 -70.95 -25.51 -10.81
CA PRO A 481 -70.05 -26.53 -11.40
C PRO A 481 -70.50 -28.00 -11.07
N ARG A 482 -69.84 -29.05 -11.59
CA ARG A 482 -69.49 -30.36 -10.90
C ARG A 482 -68.93 -31.38 -11.91
N ARG A 483 -67.67 -31.83 -11.76
CA ARG A 483 -67.18 -33.09 -11.13
C ARG A 483 -67.79 -34.39 -11.69
N LEU A 484 -66.94 -35.27 -12.26
CA LEU A 484 -66.61 -36.64 -11.77
C LEU A 484 -65.92 -37.50 -12.89
N ARG A 485 -64.70 -37.98 -12.61
CA ARG A 485 -64.01 -39.17 -13.19
C ARG A 485 -64.73 -40.48 -12.71
N PRO A 486 -64.41 -41.76 -13.09
CA PRO A 486 -63.09 -42.33 -13.52
C PRO A 486 -63.05 -43.58 -14.47
N ASN A 487 -61.82 -43.97 -14.84
CA ASN A 487 -61.21 -45.34 -14.82
C ASN A 487 -61.26 -46.39 -15.96
N ALA A 488 -60.07 -47.03 -16.07
CA ALA A 488 -59.69 -48.40 -16.51
C ALA A 488 -59.41 -48.61 -18.02
N LEU A 489 -58.30 -49.21 -18.50
CA LEU A 489 -57.61 -50.47 -18.10
C LEU A 489 -56.10 -50.57 -18.54
N GLN A 490 -55.23 -51.03 -17.61
CA GLN A 490 -54.18 -52.10 -17.66
C GLN A 490 -52.99 -52.04 -18.68
N LEU A 491 -51.71 -51.79 -18.30
CA LEU A 491 -50.63 -52.60 -17.62
C LEU A 491 -49.79 -53.51 -18.57
N PRO A 492 -48.53 -53.97 -18.26
CA PRO A 492 -47.49 -53.55 -17.27
C PRO A 492 -46.02 -53.60 -17.81
N VAL A 493 -44.98 -53.25 -16.99
CA VAL A 493 -43.72 -54.02 -16.71
C VAL A 493 -42.56 -53.15 -16.10
N PHE A 494 -42.31 -53.42 -14.79
CA PHE A 494 -41.08 -53.33 -13.95
C PHE A 494 -40.53 -51.98 -13.38
N GLY A 495 -40.45 -51.92 -12.02
CA GLY A 495 -40.09 -50.79 -11.13
C GLY A 495 -38.60 -50.70 -10.70
N PRO A 496 -38.21 -50.21 -9.48
CA PRO A 496 -38.97 -49.88 -8.25
C PRO A 496 -38.94 -48.38 -7.84
N ALA A 497 -40.04 -47.78 -7.35
CA ALA A 497 -40.41 -47.55 -5.93
C ALA A 497 -39.35 -46.76 -5.12
N ALA A 498 -39.48 -45.43 -4.94
CA ALA A 498 -40.40 -44.69 -4.06
C ALA A 498 -39.94 -44.67 -2.59
N ASP A 499 -39.28 -43.56 -2.24
CA ASP A 499 -39.46 -42.79 -1.00
C ASP A 499 -38.76 -41.43 -1.22
N SER A 500 -39.47 -40.44 -1.74
CA SER A 500 -39.01 -39.05 -1.63
C SER A 500 -40.21 -38.18 -1.35
N ALA A 501 -40.34 -37.86 -0.07
CA ALA A 501 -41.18 -36.77 0.40
C ALA A 501 -40.84 -35.52 -0.41
N VAL A 502 -41.89 -34.87 -0.89
CA VAL A 502 -41.86 -33.53 -1.47
C VAL A 502 -41.27 -32.59 -0.41
N LEU A 503 -39.96 -32.39 -0.45
CA LEU A 503 -39.27 -31.31 0.25
C LEU A 503 -39.27 -30.11 -0.69
N SER A 504 -39.92 -29.05 -0.25
CA SER A 504 -40.05 -27.79 -0.98
C SER A 504 -38.68 -27.28 -1.43
N ARG A 505 -38.60 -26.94 -2.72
CA ARG A 505 -37.44 -26.46 -3.47
C ARG A 505 -36.68 -25.30 -2.81
N ASP A 506 -37.36 -24.46 -2.03
CA ASP A 506 -36.75 -23.34 -1.32
C ASP A 506 -36.11 -23.78 0.01
N GLY A 507 -36.56 -24.90 0.59
CA GLY A 507 -36.08 -25.37 1.90
C GLY A 507 -34.67 -25.94 1.90
N VAL A 508 -34.21 -26.53 0.78
CA VAL A 508 -32.86 -27.11 0.71
C VAL A 508 -31.80 -26.01 0.60
N GLU A 509 -32.02 -24.99 -0.23
CA GLU A 509 -31.12 -23.83 -0.33
C GLU A 509 -31.11 -23.02 0.97
N GLU A 510 -32.28 -22.83 1.60
CA GLU A 510 -32.38 -22.21 2.93
C GLU A 510 -31.63 -23.02 4.00
N GLU A 511 -31.73 -24.36 4.01
CA GLU A 511 -31.02 -25.21 4.97
C GLU A 511 -29.49 -25.11 4.82
N PHE A 512 -28.97 -25.10 3.59
CA PHE A 512 -27.54 -24.88 3.36
C PHE A 512 -27.10 -23.45 3.73
N ALA A 513 -27.92 -22.44 3.44
CA ALA A 513 -27.64 -21.06 3.82
C ALA A 513 -27.59 -20.88 5.35
N GLU A 514 -28.50 -21.52 6.09
CA GLU A 514 -28.47 -21.54 7.55
C GLU A 514 -27.24 -22.25 8.11
N LYS A 515 -26.84 -23.40 7.53
CA LYS A 515 -25.61 -24.12 7.94
C LYS A 515 -24.34 -23.31 7.69
N ILE A 516 -24.23 -22.68 6.52
CA ILE A 516 -23.09 -21.82 6.19
C ILE A 516 -23.06 -20.62 7.15
N ALA A 517 -24.20 -19.97 7.40
CA ALA A 517 -24.29 -18.86 8.34
C ALA A 517 -23.90 -19.28 9.78
N ASP A 518 -24.32 -20.45 10.25
CA ASP A 518 -23.92 -20.97 11.57
C ASP A 518 -22.41 -21.25 11.63
N LEU A 519 -21.84 -21.93 10.63
CA LEU A 519 -20.41 -22.21 10.58
C LEU A 519 -19.57 -20.94 10.49
N GLU A 520 -19.98 -19.97 9.68
CA GLU A 520 -19.32 -18.65 9.64
C GLU A 520 -19.39 -17.94 10.98
N ASN A 521 -20.53 -17.99 11.68
CA ASN A 521 -20.68 -17.38 13.00
C ASN A 521 -19.88 -18.13 14.08
N ARG A 522 -19.69 -19.45 13.93
CA ARG A 522 -18.79 -20.24 14.78
C ARG A 522 -17.34 -19.90 14.51
N LEU A 523 -16.93 -19.72 13.25
CA LEU A 523 -15.59 -19.29 12.86
C LEU A 523 -15.28 -17.88 13.39
N LYS A 524 -16.21 -16.92 13.22
CA LYS A 524 -16.08 -15.55 13.75
C LYS A 524 -15.94 -15.54 15.27
N ARG A 525 -16.76 -16.33 15.99
CA ARG A 525 -16.64 -16.49 17.45
C ARG A 525 -15.31 -17.12 17.85
N ALA A 526 -14.92 -18.20 17.18
CA ALA A 526 -13.67 -18.89 17.45
C ALA A 526 -12.48 -17.95 17.29
N LEU A 527 -12.41 -17.18 16.19
CA LEU A 527 -11.36 -16.18 15.95
C LEU A 527 -11.31 -15.10 17.04
N HIS A 528 -12.44 -14.76 17.66
CA HIS A 528 -12.50 -13.81 18.77
C HIS A 528 -12.04 -14.43 20.12
N GLU A 529 -12.16 -15.74 20.28
CA GLU A 529 -11.88 -16.48 21.52
C GLU A 529 -10.44 -17.05 21.63
N ASN A 530 -9.50 -16.65 20.74
CA ASN A 530 -8.13 -17.18 20.66
C ASN A 530 -8.08 -18.72 20.54
N PRO A 531 -8.51 -19.28 19.40
CA PRO A 531 -8.60 -20.72 19.19
C PRO A 531 -7.22 -21.31 18.92
N THR A 532 -7.04 -22.60 19.22
CA THR A 532 -5.84 -23.34 18.76
C THR A 532 -5.89 -23.45 17.23
N ALA A 533 -4.75 -23.42 16.53
CA ALA A 533 -4.71 -23.58 15.06
C ALA A 533 -5.50 -24.80 14.55
N ALA A 534 -5.54 -25.89 15.33
CA ALA A 534 -6.35 -27.08 15.03
C ALA A 534 -7.87 -26.83 15.05
N GLN A 535 -8.37 -25.92 15.89
CA GLN A 535 -9.80 -25.58 15.96
C GLN A 535 -10.22 -24.69 14.78
N VAL A 536 -9.34 -23.78 14.35
CA VAL A 536 -9.57 -22.97 13.15
C VAL A 536 -9.58 -23.88 11.93
N GLN A 537 -8.55 -24.73 11.78
CA GLN A 537 -8.46 -25.67 10.67
C GLN A 537 -9.70 -26.57 10.58
N LEU A 538 -10.19 -27.10 11.71
CA LEU A 538 -11.39 -27.94 11.73
C LEU A 538 -12.64 -27.18 11.25
N LEU A 539 -12.82 -25.92 11.68
CA LEU A 539 -13.96 -25.11 11.25
C LEU A 539 -13.84 -24.68 9.78
N GLU A 540 -12.62 -24.43 9.29
CA GLU A 540 -12.34 -24.17 7.88
C GLU A 540 -12.62 -25.41 7.02
N ASP A 541 -12.19 -26.59 7.48
CA ASP A 541 -12.44 -27.88 6.82
C ASP A 541 -13.95 -28.19 6.78
N ASP A 542 -14.69 -27.94 7.88
CA ASP A 542 -16.15 -28.11 7.94
C ASP A 542 -16.88 -27.14 6.98
N LEU A 543 -16.45 -25.87 6.95
CA LEU A 543 -17.04 -24.86 6.08
C LEU A 543 -16.78 -25.19 4.60
N TRP A 544 -15.57 -25.66 4.28
CA TRP A 544 -15.21 -26.12 2.95
C TRP A 544 -16.05 -27.34 2.54
N ALA A 545 -16.25 -28.31 3.44
CA ALA A 545 -17.08 -29.49 3.18
C ALA A 545 -18.54 -29.12 2.85
N VAL A 546 -19.17 -28.22 3.62
CA VAL A 546 -20.55 -27.78 3.35
C VAL A 546 -20.66 -26.98 2.04
N GLN A 547 -19.67 -26.16 1.74
CA GLN A 547 -19.63 -25.44 0.45
C GLN A 547 -19.47 -26.40 -0.73
N GLU A 548 -18.67 -27.46 -0.57
CA GLU A 548 -18.48 -28.48 -1.59
C GLU A 548 -19.74 -29.34 -1.80
N GLU A 549 -20.48 -29.66 -0.73
CA GLU A 549 -21.81 -30.29 -0.83
C GLU A 549 -22.83 -29.39 -1.54
N LEU A 550 -22.84 -28.09 -1.24
CA LEU A 550 -23.70 -27.12 -1.94
C LEU A 550 -23.31 -27.01 -3.42
N ARG A 551 -22.01 -27.04 -3.73
CA ARG A 551 -21.50 -27.05 -5.10
C ARG A 551 -21.95 -28.31 -5.83
N HIS A 552 -21.79 -29.48 -5.21
CA HIS A 552 -22.20 -30.75 -5.80
C HIS A 552 -23.71 -30.81 -6.03
N THR A 553 -24.53 -30.38 -5.06
CA THR A 553 -26.00 -30.35 -5.22
C THR A 553 -26.44 -29.36 -6.29
N LYS A 554 -25.76 -28.21 -6.42
CA LYS A 554 -26.00 -27.24 -7.49
C LYS A 554 -25.57 -27.77 -8.86
N GLU A 555 -24.42 -28.44 -8.94
CA GLU A 555 -23.95 -29.12 -10.16
C GLU A 555 -24.88 -30.27 -10.54
N GLU A 556 -25.38 -31.06 -9.59
CA GLU A 556 -26.41 -32.06 -9.86
C GLU A 556 -27.70 -31.42 -10.35
N LEU A 557 -28.13 -30.31 -9.75
CA LEU A 557 -29.34 -29.58 -10.18
C LEU A 557 -29.17 -29.02 -11.60
N ASP A 558 -28.00 -28.46 -11.91
CA ASP A 558 -27.69 -27.93 -13.23
C ASP A 558 -27.49 -29.08 -14.24
N ASN A 559 -26.94 -30.22 -13.84
CA ASN A 559 -26.91 -31.45 -14.64
C ASN A 559 -28.33 -31.98 -14.88
N PHE A 560 -29.23 -31.92 -13.90
CA PHE A 560 -30.65 -32.26 -14.08
C PHE A 560 -31.36 -31.27 -15.01
N ARG A 561 -31.04 -29.97 -14.95
CA ARG A 561 -31.58 -28.94 -15.85
C ARG A 561 -31.05 -29.05 -17.28
N THR A 562 -29.79 -29.44 -17.44
CA THR A 562 -29.15 -29.57 -18.76
C THR A 562 -29.41 -30.94 -19.40
N ALA A 563 -29.53 -32.02 -18.62
CA ALA A 563 -29.92 -33.35 -19.09
C ALA A 563 -31.42 -33.43 -19.40
N ASN A 564 -32.27 -32.70 -18.66
CA ASN A 564 -33.68 -32.51 -19.02
C ASN A 564 -33.84 -31.22 -19.83
N ALA A 565 -33.59 -31.31 -21.14
CA ALA A 565 -33.98 -30.30 -22.12
C ALA A 565 -35.35 -29.65 -21.80
N PRO A 566 -35.57 -28.36 -22.12
CA PRO A 566 -36.42 -27.39 -21.40
C PRO A 566 -37.95 -27.59 -21.57
N ASN A 567 -38.46 -28.79 -21.27
CA ASN A 567 -39.84 -29.20 -21.55
C ASN A 567 -40.65 -29.59 -20.30
N TYR A 568 -40.15 -29.35 -19.09
CA TYR A 568 -40.82 -29.70 -17.83
C TYR A 568 -41.14 -28.49 -16.94
N TYR A 569 -41.77 -27.45 -17.49
CA TYR A 569 -42.58 -26.49 -16.73
C TYR A 569 -43.87 -26.15 -17.50
N THR A 570 -44.99 -26.70 -17.00
CA THR A 570 -46.41 -26.35 -17.21
C THR A 570 -46.92 -26.15 -18.65
N SER A 571 -47.42 -27.24 -19.25
CA SER A 571 -48.01 -27.32 -20.61
C SER A 571 -49.33 -26.55 -20.84
N SER A 572 -49.76 -25.68 -19.93
CA SER A 572 -50.99 -24.89 -20.08
C SER A 572 -50.71 -23.39 -20.23
N ALA A 573 -49.69 -22.84 -19.55
CA ALA A 573 -49.28 -21.45 -19.73
C ALA A 573 -48.52 -21.26 -21.07
N LEU A 574 -47.60 -22.17 -21.39
CA LEU A 574 -46.91 -22.21 -22.69
C LEU A 574 -47.83 -22.60 -23.87
N ARG A 575 -49.00 -23.23 -23.61
CA ARG A 575 -49.99 -23.50 -24.67
C ARG A 575 -50.82 -22.27 -25.03
N MET A 576 -51.16 -21.44 -24.04
CA MET A 576 -51.88 -20.19 -24.26
C MET A 576 -50.97 -19.12 -24.87
N GLU A 577 -49.69 -19.05 -24.50
CA GLU A 577 -48.72 -18.18 -25.17
C GLU A 577 -48.45 -18.65 -26.61
N LYS A 578 -48.35 -19.96 -26.86
CA LYS A 578 -48.16 -20.51 -28.21
C LYS A 578 -49.34 -20.29 -29.15
N GLU A 579 -50.56 -20.06 -28.68
CA GLU A 579 -51.68 -19.71 -29.56
C GLU A 579 -51.68 -18.21 -29.94
N SER A 580 -50.84 -17.40 -29.28
CA SER A 580 -50.66 -15.97 -29.53
C SER A 580 -49.34 -15.60 -30.21
N THR A 581 -48.44 -16.56 -30.46
CA THR A 581 -47.16 -16.30 -31.12
C THR A 581 -47.33 -16.03 -32.61
N PRO A 582 -46.47 -15.19 -33.22
CA PRO A 582 -46.46 -14.97 -34.67
C PRO A 582 -46.30 -16.29 -35.46
N GLU A 583 -45.65 -17.31 -34.89
CA GLU A 583 -45.59 -18.67 -35.44
C GLU A 583 -46.97 -19.34 -35.55
N ALA A 584 -47.83 -19.20 -34.53
CA ALA A 584 -49.19 -19.72 -34.57
C ALA A 584 -50.10 -18.88 -35.47
N GLN A 585 -49.88 -17.57 -35.57
CA GLN A 585 -50.55 -16.72 -36.56
C GLN A 585 -50.18 -17.15 -37.98
N LEU A 586 -48.90 -17.44 -38.24
CA LEU A 586 -48.43 -17.96 -39.52
C LEU A 586 -49.08 -19.32 -39.83
N ALA A 587 -49.11 -20.25 -38.86
CA ALA A 587 -49.74 -21.56 -39.04
C ALA A 587 -51.26 -21.47 -39.23
N ALA A 588 -51.94 -20.55 -38.53
CA ALA A 588 -53.38 -20.31 -38.70
C ALA A 588 -53.69 -19.70 -40.07
N ALA A 589 -52.89 -18.73 -40.52
CA ALA A 589 -53.05 -18.10 -41.80
C ALA A 589 -52.70 -19.05 -42.97
N GLN A 590 -51.73 -19.95 -42.80
CA GLN A 590 -51.48 -21.05 -43.74
C GLN A 590 -52.70 -21.96 -43.90
N ARG A 591 -53.38 -22.34 -42.81
CA ARG A 591 -54.63 -23.12 -42.89
C ARG A 591 -55.74 -22.37 -43.62
N GLN A 592 -55.87 -21.06 -43.41
CA GLN A 592 -56.85 -20.25 -44.15
C GLN A 592 -56.55 -20.19 -45.64
N ILE A 593 -55.28 -20.16 -46.04
CA ILE A 593 -54.87 -20.27 -47.44
C ILE A 593 -55.28 -21.63 -48.01
N GLU A 594 -55.03 -22.73 -47.30
CA GLU A 594 -55.44 -24.08 -47.70
C GLU A 594 -56.98 -24.19 -47.85
N GLU A 595 -57.75 -23.60 -46.95
CA GLU A 595 -59.22 -23.55 -47.03
C GLU A 595 -59.72 -22.75 -48.25
N LEU A 596 -59.07 -21.62 -48.56
CA LEU A 596 -59.40 -20.79 -49.73
C LEU A 596 -59.01 -21.48 -51.05
N GLU A 597 -57.88 -22.19 -51.07
CA GLU A 597 -57.46 -23.02 -52.21
C GLU A 597 -58.49 -24.12 -52.48
N ALA A 598 -58.93 -24.83 -51.45
CA ALA A 598 -59.96 -25.87 -51.56
C ALA A 598 -61.31 -25.28 -52.03
N ALA A 599 -61.72 -24.12 -51.52
CA ALA A 599 -62.95 -23.44 -51.95
C ALA A 599 -62.87 -22.95 -53.41
N LEU A 600 -61.69 -22.54 -53.87
CA LEU A 600 -61.46 -22.16 -55.26
C LEU A 600 -61.52 -23.38 -56.20
N GLU A 601 -60.92 -24.51 -55.80
CA GLU A 601 -61.03 -25.77 -56.55
C GLU A 601 -62.47 -26.25 -56.65
N GLU A 602 -63.23 -26.24 -55.54
CA GLU A 602 -64.65 -26.59 -55.54
C GLU A 602 -65.46 -25.68 -56.49
N ALA A 603 -65.21 -24.36 -56.48
CA ALA A 603 -65.88 -23.42 -57.38
C ALA A 603 -65.55 -23.68 -58.86
N LEU A 604 -64.33 -24.12 -59.17
CA LEU A 604 -63.91 -24.48 -60.53
C LEU A 604 -64.51 -25.82 -60.99
N GLU A 605 -64.67 -26.80 -60.09
CA GLU A 605 -65.30 -28.09 -60.37
C GLU A 605 -66.79 -27.96 -60.68
N HIS A 606 -67.52 -27.12 -59.92
CA HIS A 606 -68.93 -26.83 -60.19
C HIS A 606 -69.16 -26.21 -61.57
N GLY A 607 -68.15 -25.52 -62.13
CA GLY A 607 -68.16 -25.01 -63.50
C GLY A 607 -67.93 -26.07 -64.58
N ARG A 608 -67.47 -27.28 -64.23
CA ARG A 608 -67.17 -28.37 -65.19
C ARG A 608 -68.23 -29.48 -65.27
N GLN A 609 -69.30 -29.45 -64.47
CA GLN A 609 -70.32 -30.52 -64.53
C GLN A 609 -71.15 -30.51 -65.85
N PRO A 610 -71.19 -31.61 -66.63
CA PRO A 610 -71.94 -31.69 -67.88
C PRO A 610 -73.44 -31.99 -67.65
N GLN A 611 -74.34 -31.16 -68.20
CA GLN A 611 -75.78 -31.43 -68.25
C GLN A 611 -76.09 -32.64 -69.16
N GLY A 612 -76.63 -33.73 -68.60
CA GLY A 612 -77.03 -34.93 -69.33
C GLY A 612 -78.41 -35.47 -68.92
N GLN A 613 -79.32 -35.52 -69.90
CA GLN A 613 -80.60 -36.26 -70.02
C GLN A 613 -81.94 -35.54 -69.73
N PRO A 614 -82.95 -35.61 -70.64
CA PRO A 614 -84.14 -34.77 -70.62
C PRO A 614 -85.44 -35.50 -70.20
N LEU A 615 -86.39 -34.77 -69.58
CA LEU A 615 -87.76 -34.51 -70.10
C LEU A 615 -88.72 -34.02 -69.00
N LYS A 616 -89.21 -32.78 -69.20
CA LYS A 616 -90.55 -32.22 -68.87
C LYS A 616 -90.88 -32.08 -67.37
N ALA A 617 -91.20 -30.90 -66.83
CA ALA A 617 -91.92 -29.75 -67.39
C ALA A 617 -91.62 -28.48 -66.57
N GLN A 618 -91.67 -27.32 -67.26
CA GLN A 618 -92.15 -26.00 -66.81
C GLN A 618 -91.57 -25.44 -65.48
N GLU A 619 -90.96 -24.27 -65.38
CA GLU A 619 -91.15 -23.02 -66.13
C GLU A 619 -90.08 -21.98 -65.73
N LYS A 620 -89.53 -21.30 -66.75
CA LYS A 620 -89.31 -19.85 -66.85
C LYS A 620 -88.26 -19.17 -65.93
N SER A 621 -87.16 -18.78 -66.60
CA SER A 621 -86.35 -17.56 -66.45
C SER A 621 -85.55 -17.34 -65.15
N ASN A 622 -84.25 -17.71 -65.17
CA ASN A 622 -83.11 -16.97 -64.57
C ASN A 622 -81.72 -17.59 -64.91
N GLY A 623 -81.54 -18.14 -66.11
CA GLY A 623 -80.33 -18.93 -66.46
C GLY A 623 -79.08 -18.13 -66.88
N ARG A 624 -79.12 -16.79 -66.90
CA ARG A 624 -77.96 -15.94 -67.24
C ARG A 624 -77.25 -15.36 -66.02
N ASP A 625 -77.94 -15.25 -64.88
CA ASP A 625 -77.37 -14.71 -63.65
C ASP A 625 -76.39 -15.70 -62.99
N GLY A 626 -76.63 -17.02 -63.14
CA GLY A 626 -75.78 -18.05 -62.51
C GLY A 626 -74.33 -18.08 -63.00
N TYR A 627 -74.05 -17.78 -64.28
CA TYR A 627 -72.67 -17.76 -64.79
C TYR A 627 -71.92 -16.50 -64.31
N GLY A 628 -72.60 -15.36 -64.23
CA GLY A 628 -72.05 -14.12 -63.68
C GLY A 628 -71.79 -14.22 -62.17
N GLU A 629 -72.70 -14.85 -61.43
CA GLU A 629 -72.54 -15.12 -60.00
C GLU A 629 -71.37 -16.09 -59.73
N MET A 630 -71.23 -17.14 -60.54
CA MET A 630 -70.11 -18.09 -60.43
C MET A 630 -68.77 -17.43 -60.75
N GLN A 631 -68.69 -16.66 -61.83
CA GLN A 631 -67.47 -15.95 -62.21
C GLN A 631 -67.10 -14.87 -61.17
N GLY A 632 -68.09 -14.18 -60.60
CA GLY A 632 -67.89 -13.25 -59.48
C GLY A 632 -67.51 -13.95 -58.17
N ARG A 633 -67.92 -15.20 -57.94
CA ARG A 633 -67.46 -16.00 -56.79
C ARG A 633 -66.00 -16.41 -56.95
N ILE A 634 -65.59 -16.88 -58.14
CA ILE A 634 -64.19 -17.24 -58.43
C ILE A 634 -63.28 -16.02 -58.30
N GLN A 635 -63.69 -14.86 -58.84
CA GLN A 635 -62.91 -13.62 -58.70
C GLN A 635 -62.74 -13.22 -57.23
N ARG A 636 -63.82 -13.25 -56.43
CA ARG A 636 -63.76 -12.94 -54.99
C ARG A 636 -62.85 -13.89 -54.22
N LEU A 637 -62.93 -15.20 -54.48
CA LEU A 637 -62.07 -16.20 -53.85
C LEU A 637 -60.59 -15.99 -54.22
N ASN A 638 -60.32 -15.70 -55.50
CA ASN A 638 -58.95 -15.42 -55.95
C ASN A 638 -58.39 -14.13 -55.35
N GLU A 639 -59.18 -13.06 -55.24
CA GLU A 639 -58.77 -11.82 -54.57
C GLU A 639 -58.48 -12.04 -53.09
N GLU A 640 -59.31 -12.82 -52.40
CA GLU A 640 -59.12 -13.13 -50.98
C GLU A 640 -57.87 -13.99 -50.75
N LEU A 641 -57.65 -15.02 -51.59
CA LEU A 641 -56.44 -15.85 -51.55
C LEU A 641 -55.17 -15.01 -51.77
N GLN A 642 -55.19 -14.07 -52.72
CA GLN A 642 -54.06 -13.16 -52.98
C GLN A 642 -53.85 -12.13 -51.85
N ARG A 643 -54.87 -11.82 -51.06
CA ARG A 643 -54.71 -11.00 -49.84
C ARG A 643 -54.08 -11.81 -48.73
N GLN A 644 -54.63 -12.99 -48.42
CA GLN A 644 -54.11 -13.87 -47.38
C GLN A 644 -52.64 -14.26 -47.62
N ARG A 645 -52.24 -14.55 -48.86
CA ARG A 645 -50.82 -14.81 -49.19
C ARG A 645 -49.90 -13.64 -48.84
N ARG A 646 -50.26 -12.42 -49.23
CA ARG A 646 -49.47 -11.21 -48.91
C ARG A 646 -49.40 -10.97 -47.41
N ASP A 647 -50.49 -11.19 -46.69
CA ASP A 647 -50.51 -11.05 -45.23
C ASP A 647 -49.64 -12.11 -44.56
N THR A 648 -49.65 -13.37 -45.05
CA THR A 648 -48.74 -14.42 -44.56
C THR A 648 -47.27 -14.17 -44.84
N GLU A 649 -46.93 -13.64 -46.03
CA GLU A 649 -45.56 -13.23 -46.37
C GLU A 649 -45.09 -12.14 -45.40
N GLY A 650 -45.94 -11.15 -45.12
CA GLY A 650 -45.62 -10.10 -44.15
C GLY A 650 -45.51 -10.58 -42.69
N ILE A 651 -46.15 -11.68 -42.31
CA ILE A 651 -45.95 -12.32 -40.98
C ILE A 651 -44.63 -13.11 -40.98
N ALA A 652 -44.32 -13.84 -42.05
CA ALA A 652 -43.09 -14.61 -42.18
C ALA A 652 -41.83 -13.74 -42.21
N GLU A 653 -41.87 -12.60 -42.90
CA GLU A 653 -40.78 -11.62 -42.91
C GLU A 653 -40.49 -11.09 -41.50
N ARG A 654 -41.53 -10.70 -40.75
CA ARG A 654 -41.40 -10.25 -39.35
C ARG A 654 -40.80 -11.31 -38.44
N LEU A 655 -41.23 -12.56 -38.56
CA LEU A 655 -40.63 -13.69 -37.83
C LEU A 655 -39.15 -13.87 -38.15
N ASN A 656 -38.78 -13.73 -39.43
CA ASN A 656 -37.40 -13.88 -39.85
C ASN A 656 -36.52 -12.73 -39.32
N GLU A 657 -37.04 -11.50 -39.30
CA GLU A 657 -36.37 -10.33 -38.69
C GLU A 657 -36.15 -10.53 -37.18
N GLU A 658 -37.17 -10.97 -36.44
CA GLU A 658 -37.07 -11.29 -35.01
C GLU A 658 -36.04 -12.40 -34.74
N LEU A 659 -36.04 -13.44 -35.57
CA LEU A 659 -35.10 -14.57 -35.43
C LEU A 659 -33.65 -14.14 -35.72
N HIS A 660 -33.43 -13.26 -36.70
CA HIS A 660 -32.11 -12.67 -36.96
C HIS A 660 -31.64 -11.78 -35.81
N ALA A 661 -32.52 -10.93 -35.25
CA ALA A 661 -32.20 -10.12 -34.07
C ALA A 661 -31.85 -10.99 -32.85
N HIS A 662 -32.56 -12.11 -32.65
CA HIS A 662 -32.24 -13.07 -31.58
C HIS A 662 -30.89 -13.78 -31.81
N LYS A 663 -30.52 -14.09 -33.06
CA LYS A 663 -29.19 -14.67 -33.36
C LYS A 663 -28.06 -13.69 -33.08
N GLU A 664 -28.24 -12.42 -33.46
CA GLU A 664 -27.24 -11.38 -33.22
C GLU A 664 -27.02 -11.12 -31.71
N THR A 665 -28.11 -11.06 -30.93
CA THR A 665 -28.04 -10.92 -29.47
C THR A 665 -27.38 -12.13 -28.79
N ARG A 666 -27.68 -13.36 -29.23
CA ARG A 666 -26.99 -14.57 -28.74
C ARG A 666 -25.50 -14.56 -29.04
N GLN A 667 -25.09 -14.10 -30.23
CA GLN A 667 -23.68 -13.99 -30.57
C GLN A 667 -22.97 -12.97 -29.68
N LYS A 668 -23.58 -11.80 -29.45
CA LYS A 668 -23.03 -10.77 -28.54
C LYS A 668 -22.85 -11.28 -27.12
N LEU A 669 -23.81 -12.06 -26.60
CA LEU A 669 -23.67 -12.71 -25.29
C LEU A 669 -22.50 -13.71 -25.27
N ALA A 670 -22.39 -14.58 -26.28
CA ALA A 670 -21.31 -15.56 -26.37
C ALA A 670 -19.92 -14.91 -26.47
N ASP A 671 -19.79 -13.82 -27.21
CA ASP A 671 -18.54 -13.07 -27.34
C ASP A 671 -18.13 -12.47 -25.96
N LYS A 672 -19.10 -11.92 -25.23
CA LYS A 672 -18.88 -11.36 -23.88
C LYS A 672 -18.55 -12.42 -22.84
N GLU A 673 -19.16 -13.61 -22.92
CA GLU A 673 -18.80 -14.76 -22.08
C GLU A 673 -17.35 -15.23 -22.35
N CYS A 674 -16.92 -15.23 -23.61
CA CYS A 674 -15.54 -15.55 -23.98
C CYS A 674 -14.56 -14.51 -23.43
N GLU A 675 -14.87 -13.21 -23.51
CA GLU A 675 -14.08 -12.13 -22.90
C GLU A 675 -13.92 -12.33 -21.38
N LEU A 676 -15.01 -12.64 -20.68
CA LEU A 676 -14.98 -12.92 -19.23
C LEU A 676 -14.09 -14.11 -18.90
N LYS A 677 -14.16 -15.19 -19.69
CA LYS A 677 -13.35 -16.39 -19.47
C LYS A 677 -11.86 -16.08 -19.59
N VAL A 678 -11.45 -15.31 -20.59
CA VAL A 678 -10.05 -14.89 -20.78
C VAL A 678 -9.56 -14.04 -19.60
N LEU A 679 -10.40 -13.11 -19.12
CA LEU A 679 -10.05 -12.28 -17.96
C LEU A 679 -9.95 -13.12 -16.67
N TRP A 680 -10.82 -14.11 -16.51
CA TRP A 680 -10.78 -15.04 -15.37
C TRP A 680 -9.51 -15.90 -15.38
N ASP A 681 -9.11 -16.42 -16.54
CA ASP A 681 -7.88 -17.21 -16.67
C ASP A 681 -6.65 -16.35 -16.31
N ARG A 682 -6.60 -15.09 -16.77
CA ARG A 682 -5.55 -14.12 -16.40
C ARG A 682 -5.52 -13.85 -14.90
N GLN A 683 -6.68 -13.71 -14.26
CA GLN A 683 -6.78 -13.52 -12.81
C GLN A 683 -6.21 -14.74 -12.06
N CYS A 684 -6.55 -15.95 -12.50
CA CYS A 684 -6.02 -17.18 -11.91
C CYS A 684 -4.49 -17.30 -12.09
N GLU A 685 -3.94 -16.91 -13.24
CA GLU A 685 -2.48 -16.87 -13.46
C GLU A 685 -1.80 -15.85 -12.53
N ALA A 686 -2.36 -14.65 -12.39
CA ALA A 686 -1.86 -13.63 -11.48
C ALA A 686 -1.91 -14.10 -10.01
N ASP A 687 -2.97 -14.80 -9.61
CA ASP A 687 -3.10 -15.38 -8.27
C ASP A 687 -2.02 -16.45 -8.00
N ARG A 688 -1.74 -17.32 -8.97
CA ARG A 688 -0.62 -18.29 -8.87
C ARG A 688 0.75 -17.62 -8.77
N GLU A 689 0.99 -16.55 -9.52
CA GLU A 689 2.24 -15.78 -9.42
C GLU A 689 2.38 -15.10 -8.04
N LYS A 690 1.29 -14.56 -7.49
CA LYS A 690 1.28 -13.98 -6.14
C LYS A 690 1.59 -15.03 -5.07
N GLU A 691 0.98 -16.22 -5.14
CA GLU A 691 1.28 -17.30 -4.20
C GLU A 691 2.72 -17.79 -4.32
N SER A 692 3.24 -17.94 -5.54
CA SER A 692 4.64 -18.31 -5.79
C SER A 692 5.62 -17.27 -5.24
N THR A 693 5.33 -15.97 -5.41
CA THR A 693 6.16 -14.89 -4.86
C THR A 693 6.08 -14.79 -3.34
N ARG A 694 4.90 -15.03 -2.73
CA ARG A 694 4.74 -15.16 -1.26
C ARG A 694 5.54 -16.33 -0.70
N ALA A 695 5.50 -17.49 -1.34
CA ALA A 695 6.31 -18.65 -0.94
C ALA A 695 7.82 -18.35 -1.04
N ALA A 696 8.25 -17.69 -2.12
CA ALA A 696 9.63 -17.28 -2.31
C ALA A 696 10.10 -16.21 -1.30
N LEU A 697 9.19 -15.36 -0.81
CA LEU A 697 9.44 -14.40 0.28
C LEU A 697 9.62 -15.11 1.61
N GLN A 698 8.73 -16.03 1.97
CA GLN A 698 8.86 -16.83 3.19
C GLN A 698 10.18 -17.60 3.23
N GLU A 699 10.65 -18.11 2.08
CA GLU A 699 11.96 -18.78 2.04
C GLU A 699 13.12 -17.83 2.34
N THR A 700 13.11 -16.62 1.74
CA THR A 700 14.14 -15.62 2.06
C THR A 700 14.08 -15.16 3.51
N GLU A 701 12.90 -15.10 4.12
CA GLU A 701 12.75 -14.79 5.55
C GLU A 701 13.35 -15.89 6.43
N ARG A 702 13.12 -17.17 6.08
CA ARG A 702 13.76 -18.30 6.77
C ARG A 702 15.27 -18.25 6.65
N GLU A 703 15.81 -17.95 5.47
CA GLU A 703 17.26 -17.81 5.24
C GLU A 703 17.84 -16.62 6.02
N LEU A 704 17.16 -15.48 6.03
CA LEU A 704 17.54 -14.32 6.84
C LEU A 704 17.55 -14.64 8.33
N GLU A 705 16.56 -15.37 8.83
CA GLU A 705 16.50 -15.76 10.25
C GLU A 705 17.60 -16.79 10.60
N LYS A 706 17.90 -17.74 9.71
CA LYS A 706 19.05 -18.64 9.85
C LYS A 706 20.35 -17.86 9.96
N LEU A 707 20.63 -16.92 9.05
CA LEU A 707 21.87 -16.12 9.11
C LEU A 707 21.94 -15.19 10.33
N ARG A 708 20.80 -14.63 10.76
CA ARG A 708 20.72 -13.88 12.04
C ARG A 708 21.00 -14.77 13.24
N GLY A 709 20.57 -16.04 13.21
CA GLY A 709 20.94 -17.08 14.17
C GLY A 709 22.45 -17.26 14.25
N HIS A 710 23.11 -17.55 13.12
CA HIS A 710 24.57 -17.71 13.05
C HIS A 710 25.34 -16.48 13.56
N LEU A 711 24.84 -15.27 13.28
CA LEU A 711 25.46 -14.04 13.78
C LEU A 711 25.31 -13.90 15.30
N ARG A 712 24.18 -14.33 15.87
CA ARG A 712 23.97 -14.37 17.33
C ARG A 712 24.90 -15.40 17.98
N GLU A 713 24.99 -16.59 17.41
CA GLU A 713 25.90 -17.66 17.87
C GLU A 713 27.35 -17.19 17.86
N GLN A 714 27.84 -16.61 16.76
CA GLN A 714 29.20 -16.05 16.71
C GLN A 714 29.41 -14.95 17.76
N LYS A 715 28.40 -14.10 17.99
CA LYS A 715 28.49 -13.05 19.01
C LYS A 715 28.56 -13.66 20.43
N GLU A 716 27.80 -14.70 20.70
CA GLU A 716 27.83 -15.44 21.95
C GLU A 716 29.17 -16.18 22.14
N GLU A 717 29.71 -16.82 21.11
CA GLU A 717 31.03 -17.45 21.13
C GLU A 717 32.15 -16.43 21.43
N LEU A 718 32.08 -15.24 20.83
CA LEU A 718 33.03 -14.15 21.13
C LEU A 718 32.89 -13.62 22.57
N HIS A 719 31.66 -13.57 23.09
CA HIS A 719 31.43 -13.21 24.49
C HIS A 719 31.89 -14.31 25.45
N ALA A 720 31.78 -15.60 25.07
CA ALA A 720 32.21 -16.75 25.86
C ALA A 720 33.73 -16.98 25.83
N ALA A 721 34.39 -16.66 24.71
CA ALA A 721 35.84 -16.77 24.52
C ALA A 721 36.64 -15.66 25.23
N ARG A 722 35.98 -14.57 25.64
CA ARG A 722 36.62 -13.58 26.52
C ARG A 722 36.81 -14.22 27.90
N PRO A 723 38.06 -14.31 28.42
CA PRO A 723 38.30 -14.86 29.74
C PRO A 723 37.49 -14.11 30.79
N LYS A 724 37.17 -14.78 31.91
CA LYS A 724 36.32 -14.40 33.06
C LYS A 724 36.65 -13.06 33.75
N GLU A 725 36.90 -11.99 33.00
CA GLU A 725 37.36 -10.67 33.45
C GLU A 725 36.21 -9.70 33.74
N TYR A 726 34.95 -10.11 33.56
CA TYR A 726 33.78 -9.39 34.07
C TYR A 726 33.36 -9.79 35.50
N ARG A 727 34.25 -10.43 36.27
CA ARG A 727 34.00 -10.70 37.70
C ARG A 727 34.08 -9.43 38.57
N TRP A 728 34.92 -8.46 38.19
CA TRP A 728 35.12 -7.22 38.96
C TRP A 728 33.94 -6.23 38.86
N GLU A 729 33.18 -6.24 37.77
CA GLU A 729 31.96 -5.43 37.66
C GLU A 729 30.80 -5.96 38.53
N SER A 730 30.88 -7.21 39.01
CA SER A 730 29.91 -7.76 39.95
C SER A 730 30.36 -7.65 41.42
N GLU A 731 31.65 -7.50 41.71
CA GLU A 731 32.17 -7.31 43.08
C GLU A 731 32.32 -5.82 43.48
N ALA A 732 32.37 -4.88 42.53
CA ALA A 732 32.31 -3.43 42.80
C ALA A 732 30.86 -2.88 42.99
N LYS A 733 29.86 -3.76 43.18
CA LYS A 733 28.41 -3.44 43.25
C LYS A 733 27.90 -2.91 44.60
N ALA A 734 28.73 -2.32 45.44
CA ALA A 734 28.31 -1.57 46.62
C ALA A 734 28.90 -0.15 46.51
N PRO A 735 28.15 0.94 46.19
CA PRO A 735 26.74 1.25 46.41
C PRO A 735 25.95 1.58 45.11
N ARG A 736 26.36 1.05 43.94
CA ARG A 736 25.76 1.39 42.62
C ARG A 736 24.43 0.69 42.31
N GLY A 737 24.00 -0.27 43.14
CA GLY A 737 22.79 -1.08 42.89
C GLY A 737 21.49 -0.28 42.78
N ARG A 738 21.35 0.86 43.46
CA ARG A 738 20.07 1.59 43.49
C ARG A 738 19.76 2.33 42.18
N ARG A 739 20.77 2.89 41.50
CA ARG A 739 20.59 3.61 40.21
C ARG A 739 20.51 2.66 39.01
N SER A 740 21.25 1.55 39.01
CA SER A 740 21.15 0.58 37.91
C SER A 740 19.81 -0.19 37.96
N LEU A 741 19.29 -0.50 39.16
CA LEU A 741 17.95 -1.06 39.32
C LEU A 741 16.87 -0.07 38.86
N GLN A 742 16.98 1.22 39.21
CA GLN A 742 16.05 2.24 38.69
C GLN A 742 16.10 2.36 37.16
N LEU A 743 17.28 2.29 36.53
CA LEU A 743 17.39 2.32 35.07
C LEU A 743 16.86 1.05 34.40
N HIS A 744 17.08 -0.13 34.98
CA HIS A 744 16.50 -1.39 34.48
C HIS A 744 14.99 -1.41 34.66
N GLU A 745 14.47 -0.85 35.75
CA GLU A 745 13.03 -0.71 35.98
C GLU A 745 12.41 0.28 34.98
N ILE A 746 13.07 1.42 34.69
CA ILE A 746 12.61 2.36 33.66
C ILE A 746 12.66 1.74 32.27
N LEU A 747 13.75 1.04 31.91
CA LEU A 747 13.86 0.33 30.64
C LEU A 747 12.82 -0.78 30.51
N GLY A 748 12.57 -1.54 31.57
CA GLY A 748 11.50 -2.55 31.62
C GLY A 748 10.13 -1.92 31.36
N ARG A 749 9.79 -0.83 32.08
CA ARG A 749 8.54 -0.09 31.86
C ARG A 749 8.42 0.46 30.44
N LEU A 750 9.51 0.95 29.84
CA LEU A 750 9.52 1.44 28.47
C LEU A 750 9.35 0.31 27.44
N MET A 751 9.93 -0.87 27.67
CA MET A 751 9.72 -2.04 26.80
C MET A 751 8.31 -2.58 26.94
N ASP A 752 7.75 -2.65 28.16
CA ASP A 752 6.37 -3.07 28.41
C ASP A 752 5.39 -2.10 27.75
N GLU A 753 5.66 -0.79 27.80
CA GLU A 753 4.86 0.24 27.14
C GLU A 753 4.96 0.15 25.61
N ALA A 754 6.16 -0.07 25.06
CA ALA A 754 6.33 -0.31 23.62
C ALA A 754 5.59 -1.60 23.17
N GLY A 755 5.60 -2.64 24.00
CA GLY A 755 4.83 -3.86 23.79
C GLY A 755 3.33 -3.61 23.81
N ARG A 756 2.83 -2.84 24.79
CA ARG A 756 1.42 -2.41 24.88
C ARG A 756 1.00 -1.62 23.65
N GLN A 757 1.78 -0.63 23.23
CA GLN A 757 1.49 0.18 22.04
C GLN A 757 1.50 -0.65 20.75
N SER A 758 2.40 -1.63 20.64
CA SER A 758 2.39 -2.56 19.49
C SER A 758 1.13 -3.44 19.48
N LEU A 759 0.65 -3.89 20.65
CA LEU A 759 -0.60 -4.65 20.76
C LEU A 759 -1.83 -3.79 20.48
N GLU A 760 -1.87 -2.54 20.97
CA GLU A 760 -2.92 -1.58 20.65
C GLU A 760 -2.94 -1.26 19.15
N ALA A 761 -1.79 -1.04 18.52
CA ALA A 761 -1.70 -0.81 17.09
C ALA A 761 -2.24 -2.01 16.28
N LYS A 762 -1.88 -3.24 16.66
CA LYS A 762 -2.42 -4.47 16.05
C LYS A 762 -3.92 -4.62 16.30
N SER A 763 -4.41 -4.26 17.48
CA SER A 763 -5.85 -4.26 17.78
C SER A 763 -6.59 -3.24 16.92
N THR A 764 -6.03 -2.04 16.72
CA THR A 764 -6.63 -1.04 15.84
C THR A 764 -6.59 -1.46 14.37
N GLU A 765 -5.53 -2.13 13.93
CA GLU A 765 -5.44 -2.72 12.58
C GLU A 765 -6.52 -3.79 12.37
N MET A 766 -6.73 -4.67 13.36
CA MET A 766 -7.81 -5.65 13.35
C MET A 766 -9.21 -5.00 13.27
N VAL A 767 -9.46 -3.95 14.05
CA VAL A 767 -10.74 -3.22 14.02
C VAL A 767 -10.93 -2.53 12.66
N LEU A 768 -9.87 -1.95 12.09
CA LEU A 768 -9.94 -1.33 10.76
C LEU A 768 -10.22 -2.36 9.67
N ASP A 769 -9.64 -3.56 9.75
CA ASP A 769 -9.95 -4.65 8.83
C ASP A 769 -11.39 -5.17 9.00
N GLU A 770 -11.88 -5.27 10.24
CA GLU A 770 -13.26 -5.65 10.52
C GLU A 770 -14.26 -4.61 9.96
N VAL A 771 -13.98 -3.32 10.15
CA VAL A 771 -14.76 -2.23 9.55
C VAL A 771 -14.70 -2.28 8.02
N ARG A 772 -13.53 -2.58 7.43
CA ARG A 772 -13.37 -2.71 5.98
C ARG A 772 -14.18 -3.89 5.41
N VAL A 773 -14.23 -5.00 6.13
CA VAL A 773 -15.08 -6.16 5.80
C VAL A 773 -16.56 -5.82 5.89
N LEU A 774 -16.97 -5.10 6.94
CA LEU A 774 -18.37 -4.66 7.11
C LEU A 774 -18.79 -3.68 6.00
N LEU A 775 -17.94 -2.73 5.63
CA LEU A 775 -18.20 -1.81 4.52
C LEU A 775 -18.26 -2.53 3.16
N GLY A 776 -17.42 -3.55 2.94
CA GLY A 776 -17.48 -4.39 1.73
C GLY A 776 -18.78 -5.22 1.62
N LYS A 777 -19.31 -5.69 2.75
CA LYS A 777 -20.61 -6.40 2.81
C LYS A 777 -21.81 -5.47 2.65
N GLY A 778 -21.70 -4.22 3.10
CA GLY A 778 -22.74 -3.21 2.90
C GLY A 778 -22.88 -2.73 1.45
N LEU A 779 -21.77 -2.67 0.71
CA LEU A 779 -21.74 -2.26 -0.70
C LEU A 779 -22.16 -3.36 -1.70
N THR A 780 -22.30 -4.61 -1.25
CA THR A 780 -22.81 -5.73 -2.05
C THR A 780 -24.28 -6.06 -1.74
N ALA A 781 -24.88 -5.41 -0.74
CA ALA A 781 -26.28 -5.54 -0.35
C ALA A 781 -27.18 -4.37 -0.85
N TYR A 782 -26.62 -3.46 -1.65
CA TYR A 782 -27.31 -2.46 -2.48
C TYR A 782 -27.08 -2.80 -3.94
#